data_AF-A0A9D4S2H7-F1
#
_entry.id   AF-A0A9D4S2H7-F1
#
_cell.length_a   1.000
_cell.length_b   1.000
_cell.length_c   1.000
_cell.angle_alpha   90.00
_cell.angle_beta   90.00
_cell.angle_gamma   90.00
#
_symmetry.space_group_name_H-M   'P 1'
#
loop_
_entity.id
_entity.type
_entity.pdbx_description
1 polymer ?
#
loop_
_entity_poly.entity_id
_entity_poly.type
_entity_poly.pdbx_seq_one_letter_code
_entity_poly.pdbx_strand_id
1 'polypeptide(L)'
;MAKQRYSRSVKEKLDDLLHELSAGDDLNKIKGGGILYTRHFCLDSKSLRLYYTGSEKRFRKKNTSWPLSSIEEVREGEKDYAKRLDHHDRCKAFCVVFGSNHEVLYLLAHSYEIRDKWVRGLRYALQLNTFLKQSESDTIWICEAFDRADKNSDNSLDFEEVMKLLKSLNADMDSSYVKEMFNAADTRKIKGEKASLDRDEFVQFYKRLTERPEIEELYMIYAKDVGYMTASDLQMFLTQEQKEKDIGLDRCKEIMVVYEPHKEMKHNNRLSLIGFRSFLVSQQQHLFNRLHRRVYQDMTQPMTNYFINSSHNTYLAEDQLKGPSRVECYISALKQGCRCVELDCWDGNDGEPVIYHGYTFTSKILFIDVINAIKDYAFVTSPYPVTLSIENHCSIEQQTKMANYMTRIFGDMLYCPHNMPDVTPSPHELKNKILVKGKKFKAQTSGDDEDEVTDEDESAEANQDQVKTKQAEAKLHLSSELSNTVTMKSVAFKGLQDIPTGNGNFNVVSLVEKKIQKLIDSEIESVCKYTQSALIRTYPAGTRTDSSNYNPVAMWSGGCQVVALNFQTGGEEMQLLHGKFLDNGNSGYVLKPQCLMGDNFEALVGNRPSSTRKRLTIKVLSGFQLPKPKDSKKGEVIDPFIKIEIHGLQRDTQDKKTSVVKNNGFKPIWNETLMFEVDVPELALARLTVWDSDRYVDDFIGYFVVPVNSIVEGYRHFPLFDKNGDQYEQALVFVHVTKEDIPHSRHTH
;
A
#
# COMPACT_ATOMS: atom_id res chain seq x y z
N MET A 1 18.15 -19.59 6.34
CA MET A 1 19.20 -20.03 7.30
C MET A 1 20.31 -19.01 7.54
N ALA A 2 20.94 -18.40 6.52
CA ALA A 2 22.02 -17.43 6.72
C ALA A 2 21.59 -16.11 7.42
N LYS A 3 20.39 -15.59 7.15
CA LYS A 3 19.83 -14.38 7.81
C LYS A 3 19.32 -14.62 9.24
N GLN A 4 18.80 -15.82 9.54
CA GLN A 4 18.40 -16.22 10.90
C GLN A 4 19.64 -16.55 11.76
N ARG A 5 20.67 -17.15 11.14
CA ARG A 5 22.03 -17.17 11.70
C ARG A 5 22.58 -15.76 11.84
N TYR A 6 22.35 -14.82 10.92
CA TYR A 6 22.86 -13.45 10.98
C TYR A 6 22.17 -12.58 12.05
N SER A 7 20.86 -12.68 12.26
CA SER A 7 20.11 -11.94 13.30
C SER A 7 20.39 -12.49 14.70
N ARG A 8 20.47 -13.82 14.87
CA ARG A 8 20.99 -14.43 16.11
C ARG A 8 22.45 -14.04 16.31
N SER A 9 23.25 -14.08 15.24
CA SER A 9 24.65 -13.65 15.22
C SER A 9 24.84 -12.17 15.55
N VAL A 10 23.96 -11.24 15.21
CA VAL A 10 24.14 -9.81 15.52
C VAL A 10 23.82 -9.53 16.99
N LYS A 11 22.77 -10.13 17.56
CA LYS A 11 22.45 -10.01 18.99
C LYS A 11 23.42 -10.79 19.87
N GLU A 12 23.74 -12.04 19.50
CA GLU A 12 24.82 -12.82 20.12
C GLU A 12 26.15 -12.05 20.02
N LYS A 13 26.54 -11.51 18.86
CA LYS A 13 27.77 -10.70 18.75
C LYS A 13 27.78 -9.43 19.61
N LEU A 14 26.63 -8.84 19.95
CA LEU A 14 26.55 -7.62 20.76
C LEU A 14 26.56 -7.93 22.26
N ASP A 15 25.88 -9.00 22.68
CA ASP A 15 25.92 -9.53 24.04
C ASP A 15 27.29 -10.18 24.32
N ASP A 16 27.86 -10.88 23.34
CA ASP A 16 29.24 -11.40 23.33
C ASP A 16 30.24 -10.25 23.39
N LEU A 17 30.01 -9.13 22.71
CA LEU A 17 30.90 -7.95 22.78
C LEU A 17 30.90 -7.33 24.18
N LEU A 18 29.75 -7.19 24.84
CA LEU A 18 29.69 -6.74 26.23
C LEU A 18 30.28 -7.78 27.20
N HIS A 19 30.12 -9.08 26.90
CA HIS A 19 30.73 -10.15 27.67
C HIS A 19 32.27 -10.15 27.51
N GLU A 20 32.78 -9.95 26.30
CA GLU A 20 34.21 -9.79 25.99
C GLU A 20 34.80 -8.56 26.70
N LEU A 21 34.09 -7.43 26.71
CA LEU A 21 34.51 -6.25 27.45
C LEU A 21 34.44 -6.44 28.98
N SER A 22 33.55 -7.32 29.46
CA SER A 22 33.49 -7.70 30.88
C SER A 22 34.65 -8.63 31.29
N ALA A 23 35.12 -9.46 30.36
CA ALA A 23 36.33 -10.26 30.54
C ALA A 23 37.60 -9.38 30.56
N GLY A 24 37.58 -8.28 29.80
CA GLY A 24 38.57 -7.21 29.82
C GLY A 24 39.75 -7.41 28.87
N ASP A 25 40.48 -6.33 28.60
CA ASP A 25 41.71 -6.36 27.79
C ASP A 25 42.79 -5.46 28.42
N ASP A 26 44.04 -5.80 28.13
CA ASP A 26 45.17 -4.94 28.45
C ASP A 26 45.23 -3.76 27.46
N LEU A 27 45.06 -2.55 27.99
CA LEU A 27 45.19 -1.31 27.24
C LEU A 27 46.25 -0.42 27.86
N ASN A 28 46.97 0.32 27.02
CA ASN A 28 47.98 1.26 27.47
C ASN A 28 47.33 2.62 27.76
N LYS A 29 47.24 2.97 29.04
CA LYS A 29 46.83 4.29 29.48
C LYS A 29 47.92 5.31 29.20
N ILE A 30 47.63 6.30 28.36
CA ILE A 30 48.57 7.34 27.96
C ILE A 30 48.57 8.45 29.02
N LYS A 31 49.76 8.85 29.49
CA LYS A 31 49.96 9.97 30.44
C LYS A 31 50.86 11.06 29.85
N GLY A 32 50.89 12.21 30.54
CA GLY A 32 51.72 13.35 30.15
C GLY A 32 53.17 12.92 29.89
N GLY A 33 53.73 13.36 28.76
CA GLY A 33 55.06 12.93 28.30
C GLY A 33 55.06 11.75 27.31
N GLY A 34 53.91 11.13 27.02
CA GLY A 34 53.83 9.96 26.11
C GLY A 34 54.06 8.62 26.81
N ILE A 35 54.11 8.62 28.15
CA ILE A 35 54.34 7.44 28.97
C ILE A 35 53.12 6.52 28.91
N LEU A 36 53.36 5.25 28.61
CA LEU A 36 52.34 4.20 28.52
C LEU A 36 52.31 3.38 29.80
N TYR A 37 51.11 3.21 30.37
CA TYR A 37 50.87 2.33 31.50
C TYR A 37 49.88 1.25 31.10
N THR A 38 50.36 0.03 30.92
CA THR A 38 49.50 -1.13 30.66
C THR A 38 48.60 -1.39 31.86
N ARG A 39 47.29 -1.43 31.64
CA ARG A 39 46.27 -1.71 32.64
C ARG A 39 45.23 -2.62 32.05
N HIS A 40 44.69 -3.50 32.87
CA HIS A 40 43.60 -4.38 32.47
C HIS A 40 42.27 -3.64 32.67
N PHE A 41 41.64 -3.24 31.57
CA PHE A 41 40.35 -2.54 31.57
C PHE A 41 39.20 -3.53 31.42
N CYS A 42 38.12 -3.30 32.16
CA CYS A 42 36.90 -4.10 32.11
C CYS A 42 35.66 -3.18 32.12
N LEU A 43 34.59 -3.63 31.49
CA LEU A 43 33.27 -3.01 31.55
C LEU A 43 32.32 -3.93 32.33
N ASP A 44 31.86 -3.47 33.50
CA ASP A 44 30.79 -4.17 34.22
C ASP A 44 29.44 -3.83 33.58
N SER A 45 28.87 -4.79 32.87
CA SER A 45 27.57 -4.68 32.21
C SER A 45 26.39 -4.66 33.18
N LYS A 46 26.54 -5.17 34.42
CA LYS A 46 25.47 -5.18 35.43
C LYS A 46 25.41 -3.88 36.21
N SER A 47 26.56 -3.33 36.59
CA SER A 47 26.61 -2.05 37.33
C SER A 47 26.78 -0.82 36.42
N LEU A 48 26.93 -1.03 35.11
CA LEU A 48 27.15 0.00 34.09
C LEU A 48 28.36 0.88 34.45
N ARG A 49 29.52 0.24 34.66
CA ARG A 49 30.77 0.93 35.06
C ARG A 49 31.97 0.48 34.23
N LEU A 50 32.77 1.43 33.78
CA LEU A 50 34.10 1.19 33.24
C LEU A 50 35.11 1.20 34.39
N TYR A 51 35.99 0.22 34.49
CA TYR A 51 37.05 0.20 35.51
C TYR A 51 38.33 -0.46 35.00
N TYR A 52 39.42 -0.33 35.76
CA TYR A 52 40.65 -1.06 35.50
C TYR A 52 41.37 -1.50 36.78
N THR A 53 42.15 -2.58 36.68
CA THR A 53 42.93 -3.15 37.80
C THR A 53 44.44 -2.90 37.62
N GLY A 54 45.24 -3.10 38.69
CA GLY A 54 46.71 -2.97 38.62
C GLY A 54 47.31 -1.60 38.99
N SER A 55 46.67 -0.83 39.88
CA SER A 55 47.22 0.43 40.41
C SER A 55 47.36 0.40 41.94
N GLU A 56 48.27 -0.41 42.48
CA GLU A 56 48.61 -0.35 43.90
C GLU A 56 49.59 0.79 44.18
N LYS A 57 49.05 1.97 44.53
CA LYS A 57 49.83 2.97 45.28
C LYS A 57 49.32 2.99 46.72
N ARG A 58 50.20 2.61 47.66
CA ARG A 58 49.93 2.36 49.08
C ARG A 58 49.27 3.50 49.87
N PHE A 59 49.11 4.71 49.32
CA PHE A 59 48.69 5.89 50.10
C PHE A 59 47.65 6.83 49.47
N ARG A 60 47.02 6.49 48.33
CA ARG A 60 45.85 7.25 47.80
C ARG A 60 45.03 6.36 46.86
N LYS A 61 43.81 5.97 47.27
CA LYS A 61 42.83 5.36 46.36
C LYS A 61 42.41 6.42 45.33
N LYS A 62 42.98 6.39 44.13
CA LYS A 62 42.42 7.10 42.98
C LYS A 62 41.21 6.30 42.49
N ASN A 63 40.12 6.98 42.10
CA ASN A 63 38.99 6.32 41.44
C ASN A 63 39.48 5.60 40.18
N THR A 64 39.50 4.27 40.22
CA THR A 64 39.82 3.38 39.09
C THR A 64 38.56 2.84 38.43
N SER A 65 37.39 3.35 38.82
CA SER A 65 36.07 2.99 38.31
C SER A 65 35.26 4.24 38.05
N TRP A 66 34.65 4.30 36.87
CA TRP A 66 33.78 5.38 36.42
C TRP A 66 32.42 4.80 36.06
N PRO A 67 31.32 5.34 36.60
CA PRO A 67 30.00 5.00 36.11
C PRO A 67 29.86 5.48 34.66
N LEU A 68 29.16 4.71 33.81
CA LEU A 68 28.91 5.11 32.42
C LEU A 68 28.19 6.46 32.33
N SER A 69 27.41 6.83 33.35
CA SER A 69 26.76 8.15 33.46
C SER A 69 27.72 9.33 33.56
N SER A 70 28.99 9.11 33.90
CA SER A 70 30.02 10.15 33.97
C SER A 70 30.79 10.33 32.67
N ILE A 71 30.66 9.38 31.73
CA ILE A 71 31.29 9.39 30.42
C ILE A 71 30.36 10.16 29.48
N GLU A 72 30.90 11.20 28.84
CA GLU A 72 30.22 12.07 27.90
C GLU A 72 30.33 11.51 26.47
N GLU A 73 31.51 11.02 26.10
CA GLU A 73 31.80 10.64 24.72
C GLU A 73 32.96 9.64 24.64
N VAL A 74 32.98 8.81 23.59
CA VAL A 74 34.12 7.98 23.20
C VAL A 74 34.55 8.33 21.79
N ARG A 75 35.79 8.81 21.63
CA ARG A 75 36.34 9.29 20.35
C ARG A 75 37.37 8.33 19.80
N GLU A 76 37.31 8.12 18.50
CA GLU A 76 38.38 7.49 17.73
C GLU A 76 39.40 8.56 17.35
N GLY A 77 40.68 8.34 17.65
CA GLY A 77 41.73 9.30 17.30
C GLY A 77 41.69 10.66 18.04
N GLU A 78 42.61 11.54 17.61
CA GLU A 78 43.21 12.77 18.20
C GLU A 78 42.46 13.65 19.25
N LYS A 79 43.14 14.27 20.24
CA LYS A 79 44.10 15.42 20.12
C LYS A 79 45.36 15.40 21.04
N ASP A 80 46.33 16.25 20.69
CA ASP A 80 47.61 16.71 21.30
C ASP A 80 48.62 15.72 21.92
N TYR A 81 48.19 14.69 22.65
CA TYR A 81 49.12 13.73 23.26
C TYR A 81 49.52 12.58 22.31
N ALA A 82 48.62 12.20 21.39
CA ALA A 82 48.87 11.15 20.39
C ALA A 82 49.79 11.59 19.23
N LYS A 83 50.06 12.89 19.08
CA LYS A 83 51.00 13.41 18.07
C LYS A 83 52.44 12.92 18.30
N ARG A 84 52.77 12.49 19.53
CA ARG A 84 54.07 11.93 19.93
C ARG A 84 54.16 10.40 19.72
N LEU A 85 53.08 9.76 19.31
CA LEU A 85 53.05 8.35 18.90
C LEU A 85 53.30 8.25 17.39
N ASP A 86 53.91 7.15 16.97
CA ASP A 86 54.13 6.84 15.56
C ASP A 86 52.80 6.73 14.81
N HIS A 87 52.83 7.01 13.49
CA HIS A 87 51.63 7.02 12.65
C HIS A 87 50.81 5.71 12.75
N HIS A 88 51.50 4.58 12.88
CA HIS A 88 50.86 3.28 13.06
C HIS A 88 50.14 3.10 14.41
N ASP A 89 50.65 3.74 15.46
CA ASP A 89 50.06 3.68 16.81
C ASP A 89 48.89 4.64 16.98
N ARG A 90 48.84 5.74 16.22
CA ARG A 90 47.73 6.71 16.27
C ARG A 90 46.39 6.09 15.94
N CYS A 91 46.35 5.17 14.98
CA CYS A 91 45.11 4.54 14.59
C CYS A 91 44.66 3.41 15.54
N LYS A 92 45.50 3.03 16.51
CA LYS A 92 45.16 2.11 17.61
C LYS A 92 44.73 2.85 18.87
N ALA A 93 44.67 4.19 18.82
CA ALA A 93 44.34 5.04 19.97
C ALA A 93 42.87 5.49 19.95
N PHE A 94 42.31 5.66 21.14
CA PHE A 94 40.99 6.21 21.37
C PHE A 94 40.95 6.94 22.73
N CYS A 95 39.93 7.75 22.97
CA CYS A 95 39.77 8.38 24.27
C CYS A 95 38.34 8.37 24.79
N VAL A 96 38.22 8.34 26.12
CA VAL A 96 36.96 8.43 26.87
C VAL A 96 36.92 9.78 27.57
N VAL A 97 35.90 10.59 27.28
CA VAL A 97 35.72 11.95 27.80
C VAL A 97 34.69 11.93 28.93
N PHE A 98 34.95 12.64 30.04
CA PHE A 98 34.07 12.68 31.22
C PHE A 98 33.46 14.09 31.46
N GLY A 99 32.15 14.16 31.67
CA GLY A 99 31.32 15.37 31.48
C GLY A 99 31.16 16.37 32.63
N SER A 100 31.97 16.33 33.70
CA SER A 100 31.92 17.33 34.78
C SER A 100 33.18 18.20 34.93
N ASN A 101 34.32 17.70 34.44
CA ASN A 101 35.61 18.42 34.50
C ASN A 101 36.38 18.35 33.16
N HIS A 102 35.74 17.86 32.08
CA HIS A 102 36.38 17.48 30.81
C HIS A 102 37.65 16.62 30.99
N GLU A 103 37.66 15.74 32.00
CA GLU A 103 38.74 14.78 32.17
C GLU A 103 38.74 13.84 30.95
N VAL A 104 39.92 13.54 30.40
CA VAL A 104 40.05 12.64 29.25
C VAL A 104 40.97 11.48 29.61
N LEU A 105 40.46 10.27 29.41
CA LEU A 105 41.23 9.03 29.50
C LEU A 105 41.66 8.61 28.10
N TYR A 106 42.95 8.79 27.83
CA TYR A 106 43.59 8.36 26.58
C TYR A 106 44.08 6.91 26.68
N LEU A 107 43.72 6.10 25.69
CA LEU A 107 44.00 4.67 25.65
C LEU A 107 44.61 4.30 24.29
N LEU A 108 45.61 3.41 24.34
CA LEU A 108 46.24 2.81 23.16
C LEU A 108 46.06 1.29 23.24
N ALA A 109 45.42 0.72 22.23
CA ALA A 109 45.26 -0.72 22.10
C ALA A 109 46.48 -1.37 21.42
N HIS A 110 46.62 -2.68 21.57
CA HIS A 110 47.68 -3.46 20.91
C HIS A 110 47.41 -3.67 19.40
N SER A 111 46.16 -3.57 18.96
CA SER A 111 45.75 -3.70 17.56
C SER A 111 44.54 -2.82 17.22
N TYR A 112 44.26 -2.65 15.93
CA TYR A 112 43.11 -1.88 15.45
C TYR A 112 41.81 -2.58 15.84
N GLU A 113 41.80 -3.91 15.81
CA GLU A 113 40.67 -4.76 16.16
C GLU A 113 40.28 -4.58 17.62
N ILE A 114 41.26 -4.54 18.54
CA ILE A 114 41.02 -4.31 19.97
C ILE A 114 40.53 -2.87 20.19
N ARG A 115 41.12 -1.88 19.53
CA ARG A 115 40.64 -0.48 19.60
C ARG A 115 39.18 -0.37 19.13
N ASP A 116 38.86 -0.95 17.98
CA ASP A 116 37.51 -0.90 17.42
C ASP A 116 36.52 -1.69 18.28
N LYS A 117 36.96 -2.80 18.90
CA LYS A 117 36.17 -3.55 19.90
C LYS A 117 35.78 -2.65 21.07
N TRP A 118 36.75 -1.97 21.68
CA TRP A 118 36.53 -1.09 22.83
C TRP A 118 35.72 0.16 22.50
N VAL A 119 35.99 0.81 21.38
CA VAL A 119 35.22 1.98 20.94
C VAL A 119 33.77 1.60 20.69
N ARG A 120 33.52 0.55 19.90
CA ARG A 120 32.16 0.12 19.57
C ARG A 120 31.40 -0.32 20.82
N GLY A 121 32.02 -1.13 21.68
CA GLY A 121 31.33 -1.64 22.85
C GLY A 121 31.13 -0.60 23.96
N LEU A 122 32.04 0.39 24.13
CA LEU A 122 31.78 1.51 25.05
C LEU A 122 30.73 2.49 24.51
N ARG A 123 30.71 2.78 23.20
CA ARG A 123 29.63 3.57 22.58
C ARG A 123 28.29 2.86 22.72
N TYR A 124 28.26 1.55 22.48
CA TYR A 124 27.06 0.75 22.69
C TYR A 124 26.61 0.75 24.16
N ALA A 125 27.53 0.60 25.12
CA ALA A 125 27.20 0.65 26.54
C ALA A 125 26.71 2.04 26.99
N LEU A 126 27.26 3.11 26.41
CA LEU A 126 26.79 4.49 26.59
C LEU A 126 25.39 4.68 26.02
N GLN A 127 25.12 4.17 24.82
CA GLN A 127 23.79 4.16 24.22
C GLN A 127 22.80 3.37 25.06
N LEU A 128 23.19 2.20 25.59
CA LEU A 128 22.36 1.40 26.48
C LEU A 128 22.07 2.17 27.78
N ASN A 129 23.05 2.86 28.37
CA ASN A 129 22.85 3.69 29.56
C ASN A 129 21.97 4.92 29.27
N THR A 130 22.13 5.55 28.11
CA THR A 130 21.27 6.65 27.65
C THR A 130 19.87 6.16 27.31
N PHE A 131 19.72 4.97 26.75
CA PHE A 131 18.45 4.29 26.50
C PHE A 131 17.76 3.91 27.81
N LEU A 132 18.49 3.41 28.80
CA LEU A 132 17.95 3.10 30.13
C LEU A 132 17.51 4.38 30.87
N LYS A 133 18.23 5.49 30.70
CA LYS A 133 17.85 6.82 31.21
C LYS A 133 16.72 7.49 30.40
N GLN A 134 16.69 7.33 29.08
CA GLN A 134 15.56 7.71 28.25
C GLN A 134 14.34 6.84 28.56
N SER A 135 14.53 5.59 29.01
CA SER A 135 13.45 4.77 29.50
C SER A 135 12.82 5.35 30.77
N GLU A 136 13.53 6.19 31.56
CA GLU A 136 12.93 6.99 32.62
C GLU A 136 12.10 8.16 32.06
N SER A 137 12.45 8.74 30.89
CA SER A 137 11.65 9.76 30.19
C SER A 137 10.44 9.20 29.44
N ASP A 138 10.55 8.02 28.86
CA ASP A 138 9.42 7.26 28.32
C ASP A 138 8.52 6.79 29.46
N THR A 139 9.09 6.36 30.59
CA THR A 139 8.33 6.14 31.83
C THR A 139 7.64 7.43 32.27
N ILE A 140 8.25 8.61 32.20
CA ILE A 140 7.56 9.88 32.54
C ILE A 140 6.34 10.09 31.66
N TRP A 141 6.43 9.96 30.34
CA TRP A 141 5.25 10.10 29.48
C TRP A 141 4.23 8.96 29.69
N ILE A 142 4.67 7.71 29.88
CA ILE A 142 3.78 6.58 30.20
C ILE A 142 3.11 6.81 31.55
N CYS A 143 3.81 7.42 32.51
CA CYS A 143 3.29 7.84 33.81
C CYS A 143 2.33 9.03 33.67
N GLU A 144 2.60 10.02 32.83
CA GLU A 144 1.64 11.10 32.50
C GLU A 144 0.42 10.54 31.75
N ALA A 145 0.60 9.50 30.95
CA ALA A 145 -0.47 8.78 30.27
C ALA A 145 -1.30 7.96 31.27
N PHE A 146 -0.63 7.33 32.24
CA PHE A 146 -1.25 6.67 33.40
C PHE A 146 -2.07 7.68 34.21
N ASP A 147 -1.48 8.82 34.59
CA ASP A 147 -2.15 9.86 35.38
C ASP A 147 -3.37 10.47 34.67
N ARG A 148 -3.35 10.53 33.34
CA ARG A 148 -4.51 10.96 32.54
C ARG A 148 -5.59 9.88 32.45
N ALA A 149 -5.22 8.61 32.54
CA ALA A 149 -6.13 7.49 32.45
C ALA A 149 -6.75 7.12 33.79
N ASP A 150 -6.03 7.35 34.88
CA ASP A 150 -6.47 7.18 36.28
C ASP A 150 -7.44 8.31 36.65
N LYS A 151 -8.69 8.17 36.20
CA LYS A 151 -9.73 9.20 36.39
C LYS A 151 -10.29 9.20 37.80
N ASN A 152 -10.24 8.06 38.48
CA ASN A 152 -10.72 7.91 39.84
C ASN A 152 -9.63 8.25 40.89
N SER A 153 -8.39 8.47 40.44
CA SER A 153 -7.21 8.80 41.25
C SER A 153 -6.89 7.73 42.30
N ASP A 154 -7.15 6.46 41.97
CA ASP A 154 -6.88 5.32 42.86
C ASP A 154 -5.42 4.81 42.75
N ASN A 155 -4.58 5.46 41.92
CA ASN A 155 -3.20 5.10 41.61
C ASN A 155 -3.05 3.70 41.00
N SER A 156 -4.11 3.21 40.36
CA SER A 156 -4.11 1.99 39.58
C SER A 156 -4.92 2.21 38.30
N LEU A 157 -4.74 1.34 37.31
CA LEU A 157 -5.62 1.32 36.14
C LEU A 157 -6.34 0.00 36.08
N ASP A 158 -7.66 0.07 36.13
CA ASP A 158 -8.46 -1.11 35.80
C ASP A 158 -8.41 -1.40 34.30
N PHE A 159 -8.94 -2.57 33.92
CA PHE A 159 -8.89 -2.99 32.52
C PHE A 159 -9.63 -2.04 31.56
N GLU A 160 -10.70 -1.39 32.01
CA GLU A 160 -11.48 -0.47 31.17
C GLU A 160 -10.70 0.85 30.96
N GLU A 161 -10.01 1.34 31.99
CA GLU A 161 -9.12 2.50 31.91
C GLU A 161 -7.90 2.22 31.01
N VAL A 162 -7.28 1.04 31.13
CA VAL A 162 -6.21 0.61 30.21
C VAL A 162 -6.69 0.58 28.77
N MET A 163 -7.88 0.02 28.49
CA MET A 163 -8.44 -0.02 27.13
C MET A 163 -8.72 1.39 26.58
N LYS A 164 -9.28 2.30 27.40
CA LYS A 164 -9.51 3.70 27.00
C LYS A 164 -8.19 4.44 26.73
N LEU A 165 -7.18 4.19 27.56
CA LEU A 165 -5.85 4.77 27.39
C LEU A 165 -5.19 4.28 26.10
N LEU A 166 -5.13 2.96 25.89
CA LEU A 166 -4.58 2.36 24.67
C LEU A 166 -5.26 2.93 23.42
N LYS A 167 -6.59 3.08 23.43
CA LYS A 167 -7.34 3.75 22.35
C LYS A 167 -6.92 5.21 22.15
N SER A 168 -6.71 5.98 23.23
CA SER A 168 -6.23 7.37 23.15
C SER A 168 -4.78 7.50 22.66
N LEU A 169 -3.98 6.44 22.81
CA LEU A 169 -2.61 6.33 22.32
C LEU A 169 -2.55 5.76 20.90
N ASN A 170 -3.69 5.64 20.23
CA ASN A 170 -3.84 5.07 18.90
C ASN A 170 -3.38 3.60 18.80
N ALA A 171 -3.52 2.87 19.91
CA ALA A 171 -3.26 1.45 20.03
C ALA A 171 -4.58 0.75 20.37
N ASP A 172 -5.52 0.69 19.43
CA ASP A 172 -6.76 -0.06 19.64
C ASP A 172 -6.52 -1.56 19.34
N MET A 173 -7.03 -2.45 20.18
CA MET A 173 -6.50 -3.81 20.32
C MET A 173 -7.60 -4.79 20.72
N ASP A 174 -7.43 -6.06 20.33
CA ASP A 174 -8.32 -7.12 20.80
C ASP A 174 -8.31 -7.21 22.33
N SER A 175 -9.48 -6.96 22.93
CA SER A 175 -9.64 -6.91 24.38
C SER A 175 -9.22 -8.21 25.09
N SER A 176 -9.34 -9.38 24.44
CA SER A 176 -8.96 -10.65 25.08
C SER A 176 -7.44 -10.80 25.19
N TYR A 177 -6.71 -10.39 24.16
CA TYR A 177 -5.24 -10.37 24.17
C TYR A 177 -4.69 -9.31 25.15
N VAL A 178 -5.26 -8.11 25.14
CA VAL A 178 -4.93 -7.06 26.13
C VAL A 178 -5.19 -7.61 27.53
N LYS A 179 -6.31 -8.32 27.75
CA LYS A 179 -6.64 -8.89 29.06
C LYS A 179 -5.65 -9.95 29.50
N GLU A 180 -5.16 -10.79 28.59
CA GLU A 180 -4.10 -11.76 28.89
C GLU A 180 -2.80 -11.07 29.30
N MET A 181 -2.35 -10.08 28.53
CA MET A 181 -1.15 -9.28 28.84
C MET A 181 -1.31 -8.47 30.13
N PHE A 182 -2.50 -7.92 30.37
CA PHE A 182 -2.87 -7.21 31.59
C PHE A 182 -2.78 -8.15 32.79
N ASN A 183 -3.40 -9.33 32.71
CA ASN A 183 -3.37 -10.33 33.79
C ASN A 183 -1.96 -10.91 34.03
N ALA A 184 -1.09 -10.88 33.00
CA ALA A 184 0.31 -11.28 33.11
C ALA A 184 1.20 -10.19 33.72
N ALA A 185 0.80 -8.92 33.58
CA ALA A 185 1.47 -7.77 34.19
C ALA A 185 0.95 -7.45 35.61
N ASP A 186 -0.28 -7.84 35.95
CA ASP A 186 -0.84 -7.81 37.31
C ASP A 186 -0.14 -8.87 38.17
N THR A 187 0.94 -8.45 38.81
CA THR A 187 1.76 -9.29 39.69
C THR A 187 1.29 -9.23 41.14
N ARG A 188 0.65 -8.14 41.56
CA ARG A 188 0.09 -7.95 42.90
C ARG A 188 -1.38 -8.37 42.96
N LYS A 189 -1.64 -9.67 42.78
CA LYS A 189 -3.00 -10.21 42.90
C LYS A 189 -3.51 -10.14 44.34
N ILE A 190 -4.32 -9.14 44.66
CA ILE A 190 -4.96 -9.00 45.98
C ILE A 190 -6.29 -9.76 46.00
N LYS A 191 -6.46 -10.64 46.98
CA LYS A 191 -7.60 -11.55 47.07
C LYS A 191 -8.87 -10.78 47.48
N GLY A 192 -9.80 -10.60 46.54
CA GLY A 192 -11.08 -9.91 46.76
C GLY A 192 -11.21 -8.55 46.06
N GLU A 193 -10.14 -8.06 45.43
CA GLU A 193 -10.14 -6.82 44.65
C GLU A 193 -10.24 -7.11 43.14
N LYS A 194 -10.68 -6.11 42.37
CA LYS A 194 -10.66 -6.20 40.91
C LYS A 194 -9.22 -6.09 40.42
N ALA A 195 -8.87 -6.86 39.40
CA ALA A 195 -7.54 -6.80 38.79
C ALA A 195 -7.26 -5.41 38.22
N SER A 196 -6.14 -4.80 38.63
CA SER A 196 -5.69 -3.45 38.31
C SER A 196 -4.17 -3.45 38.13
N LEU A 197 -3.64 -2.56 37.31
CA LEU A 197 -2.18 -2.37 37.18
C LEU A 197 -1.76 -1.14 37.95
N ASP A 198 -0.80 -1.27 38.86
CA ASP A 198 -0.12 -0.09 39.40
C ASP A 198 0.75 0.59 38.35
N ARG A 199 1.33 1.74 38.69
CA ARG A 199 2.13 2.54 37.75
C ARG A 199 3.32 1.77 37.15
N ASP A 200 4.00 0.96 37.94
CA ASP A 200 5.17 0.20 37.49
C ASP A 200 4.75 -1.01 36.64
N GLU A 201 3.68 -1.68 37.05
CA GLU A 201 3.06 -2.79 36.31
C GLU A 201 2.51 -2.31 34.97
N PHE A 202 1.90 -1.12 34.91
CA PHE A 202 1.42 -0.52 33.66
C PHE A 202 2.57 -0.16 32.71
N VAL A 203 3.67 0.39 33.23
CA VAL A 203 4.85 0.70 32.41
C VAL A 203 5.44 -0.57 31.80
N GLN A 204 5.53 -1.66 32.57
CA GLN A 204 6.00 -2.95 32.07
C GLN A 204 5.05 -3.56 31.05
N PHE A 205 3.75 -3.53 31.35
CA PHE A 205 2.69 -3.93 30.43
C PHE A 205 2.82 -3.20 29.09
N TYR A 206 2.90 -1.87 29.11
CA TYR A 206 2.96 -1.04 27.91
C TYR A 206 4.23 -1.27 27.09
N LYS A 207 5.40 -1.36 27.75
CA LYS A 207 6.67 -1.66 27.06
C LYS A 207 6.59 -3.00 26.33
N ARG A 208 6.14 -4.05 27.01
CA ARG A 208 6.01 -5.40 26.43
C ARG A 208 5.00 -5.46 25.29
N LEU A 209 3.90 -4.71 25.41
CA LEU A 209 2.86 -4.62 24.39
C LEU A 209 3.40 -3.97 23.10
N THR A 210 4.18 -2.90 23.24
CA THR A 210 4.63 -2.03 22.12
C THR A 210 6.05 -2.30 21.62
N GLU A 211 6.74 -3.32 22.12
CA GLU A 211 8.05 -3.76 21.64
C GLU A 211 8.03 -4.10 20.13
N ARG A 212 8.95 -3.46 19.39
CA ARG A 212 9.15 -3.61 17.93
C ARG A 212 10.65 -3.69 17.65
N PRO A 213 11.28 -4.85 17.88
CA PRO A 213 12.73 -5.01 17.83
C PRO A 213 13.32 -4.65 16.46
N GLU A 214 12.61 -4.93 15.37
CA GLU A 214 13.05 -4.61 14.02
C GLU A 214 13.13 -3.10 13.74
N ILE A 215 12.31 -2.28 14.40
CA ILE A 215 12.34 -0.82 14.29
C ILE A 215 13.40 -0.24 15.24
N GLU A 216 13.56 -0.84 16.43
CA GLU A 216 14.61 -0.48 17.39
C GLU A 216 16.00 -0.69 16.79
N GLU A 217 16.24 -1.85 16.18
CA GLU A 217 17.49 -2.18 15.48
C GLU A 217 17.78 -1.16 14.38
N LEU A 218 16.79 -0.83 13.55
CA LEU A 218 16.92 0.18 12.49
C LEU A 218 17.24 1.57 13.06
N TYR A 219 16.55 1.96 14.12
CA TYR A 219 16.78 3.24 14.77
C TYR A 219 18.21 3.36 15.31
N MET A 220 18.72 2.31 15.97
CA MET A 220 20.08 2.28 16.51
C MET A 220 21.17 2.38 15.45
N ILE A 221 20.92 1.92 14.21
CA ILE A 221 21.87 2.07 13.10
C ILE A 221 22.12 3.54 12.78
N TYR A 222 21.12 4.40 12.91
CA TYR A 222 21.19 5.81 12.52
C TYR A 222 21.37 6.75 13.71
N ALA A 223 20.85 6.43 14.89
CA ALA A 223 21.02 7.20 16.13
C ALA A 223 22.39 6.95 16.80
N LYS A 224 23.49 7.13 16.06
CA LYS A 224 24.81 6.56 16.39
C LYS A 224 25.50 7.10 17.64
N ASP A 225 25.14 8.28 18.15
CA ASP A 225 26.01 8.97 19.13
C ASP A 225 25.36 9.41 20.45
N VAL A 226 24.02 9.56 20.53
CA VAL A 226 23.38 10.31 21.65
C VAL A 226 22.02 9.78 22.14
N GLY A 227 21.58 8.60 21.69
CA GLY A 227 20.27 8.04 22.07
C GLY A 227 19.06 8.69 21.37
N TYR A 228 19.29 9.69 20.52
CA TYR A 228 18.30 10.29 19.64
C TYR A 228 18.85 10.47 18.24
N MET A 229 17.97 10.48 17.24
CA MET A 229 18.36 10.90 15.89
C MET A 229 18.40 12.43 15.82
N THR A 230 19.48 12.95 15.26
CA THR A 230 19.58 14.35 14.81
C THR A 230 18.99 14.52 13.41
N ALA A 231 18.79 15.77 12.97
CA ALA A 231 18.33 16.04 11.60
C ALA A 231 19.26 15.43 10.53
N SER A 232 20.57 15.36 10.81
CA SER A 232 21.56 14.72 9.93
C SER A 232 21.39 13.20 9.90
N ASP A 233 21.15 12.56 11.05
CA ASP A 233 20.92 11.12 11.12
C ASP A 233 19.65 10.72 10.37
N LEU A 234 18.58 11.51 10.55
CA LEU A 234 17.34 11.32 9.80
C LEU A 234 17.55 11.54 8.30
N GLN A 235 18.31 12.56 7.90
CA GLN A 235 18.66 12.78 6.49
C GLN A 235 19.41 11.58 5.90
N MET A 236 20.36 11.00 6.65
CA MET A 236 21.07 9.80 6.24
C MET A 236 20.10 8.63 6.07
N PHE A 237 19.20 8.39 7.03
CA PHE A 237 18.18 7.35 6.92
C PHE A 237 17.30 7.53 5.67
N LEU A 238 16.80 8.73 5.43
CA LEU A 238 15.91 9.03 4.30
C LEU A 238 16.62 8.87 2.95
N THR A 239 17.90 9.26 2.89
CA THR A 239 18.71 9.13 1.68
C THR A 239 19.11 7.67 1.42
N GLN A 240 19.59 6.97 2.45
CA GLN A 240 20.21 5.64 2.31
C GLN A 240 19.17 4.52 2.25
N GLU A 241 18.20 4.52 3.15
CA GLU A 241 17.15 3.48 3.23
C GLU A 241 15.93 3.86 2.41
N GLN A 242 15.40 5.08 2.57
CA GLN A 242 14.17 5.48 1.88
C GLN A 242 14.35 5.91 0.42
N LYS A 243 15.60 5.99 -0.04
CA LYS A 243 15.99 6.43 -1.39
C LYS A 243 15.45 7.81 -1.77
N GLU A 244 15.16 8.66 -0.78
CA GLU A 244 14.72 10.03 -1.00
C GLU A 244 15.92 10.87 -1.44
N LYS A 245 15.95 11.25 -2.72
CA LYS A 245 16.98 12.12 -3.29
C LYS A 245 16.76 13.57 -2.86
N ASP A 246 17.85 14.30 -2.69
CA ASP A 246 17.86 15.76 -2.47
C ASP A 246 17.07 16.24 -1.23
N ILE A 247 16.91 15.38 -0.22
CA ILE A 247 16.24 15.77 1.02
C ILE A 247 17.12 16.71 1.86
N GLY A 248 16.63 17.93 2.11
CA GLY A 248 17.32 18.93 2.92
C GLY A 248 17.15 18.73 4.43
N LEU A 249 18.08 19.29 5.21
CA LEU A 249 18.03 19.25 6.68
C LEU A 249 16.78 19.95 7.25
N ASP A 250 16.29 20.99 6.59
CA ASP A 250 15.08 21.70 7.06
C ASP A 250 13.85 20.81 6.94
N ARG A 251 13.75 20.02 5.87
CA ARG A 251 12.69 19.01 5.75
C ARG A 251 12.77 17.95 6.84
N CYS A 252 13.99 17.55 7.23
CA CYS A 252 14.18 16.62 8.34
C CYS A 252 13.69 17.22 9.66
N LYS A 253 14.01 18.49 9.95
CA LYS A 253 13.51 19.20 11.15
C LYS A 253 11.98 19.30 11.16
N GLU A 254 11.35 19.59 10.02
CA GLU A 254 9.89 19.59 9.91
C GLU A 254 9.28 18.23 10.29
N ILE A 255 9.85 17.14 9.78
CA ILE A 255 9.43 15.77 10.12
C ILE A 255 9.55 15.56 11.64
N MET A 256 10.68 15.95 12.25
CA MET A 256 10.88 15.83 13.69
C MET A 256 9.85 16.62 14.48
N VAL A 257 9.56 17.85 14.07
CA VAL A 257 8.55 18.70 14.72
C VAL A 257 7.13 18.15 14.55
N VAL A 258 6.85 17.39 13.49
CA VAL A 258 5.54 16.74 13.34
C VAL A 258 5.42 15.51 14.24
N TYR A 259 6.39 14.59 14.17
CA TYR A 259 6.23 13.24 14.74
C TYR A 259 6.80 13.05 16.14
N GLU A 260 7.69 13.93 16.62
CA GLU A 260 8.24 13.81 17.97
C GLU A 260 7.17 14.12 19.04
N PRO A 261 6.85 13.18 19.95
CA PRO A 261 5.86 13.45 21.01
C PRO A 261 6.43 14.31 22.14
N HIS A 262 7.73 14.21 22.47
CA HIS A 262 8.29 14.91 23.61
C HIS A 262 8.60 16.39 23.28
N LYS A 263 7.98 17.32 24.02
CA LYS A 263 8.06 18.76 23.76
C LYS A 263 9.49 19.30 23.73
N GLU A 264 10.34 18.85 24.66
CA GLU A 264 11.74 19.30 24.73
C GLU A 264 12.58 18.75 23.57
N MET A 265 12.34 17.50 23.17
CA MET A 265 13.04 16.88 22.04
C MET A 265 12.65 17.55 20.73
N LYS A 266 11.35 17.86 20.59
CA LYS A 266 10.79 18.65 19.50
C LYS A 266 11.42 20.05 19.41
N HIS A 267 11.52 20.78 20.52
CA HIS A 267 12.14 22.10 20.55
C HIS A 267 13.62 22.04 20.11
N ASN A 268 14.32 20.98 20.47
CA ASN A 268 15.72 20.78 20.17
C ASN A 268 16.01 20.09 18.82
N ASN A 269 15.00 19.86 17.97
CA ASN A 269 15.11 19.12 16.70
C ASN A 269 15.76 17.73 16.87
N ARG A 270 15.26 16.96 17.84
CA ARG A 270 15.69 15.59 18.13
C ARG A 270 14.51 14.64 17.93
N LEU A 271 14.78 13.46 17.38
CA LEU A 271 13.77 12.43 17.18
C LEU A 271 14.09 11.22 18.05
N SER A 272 13.17 10.88 18.94
CA SER A 272 13.18 9.70 19.78
C SER A 272 12.78 8.44 18.99
N LEU A 273 12.94 7.27 19.59
CA LEU A 273 12.45 6.02 19.03
C LEU A 273 10.93 6.04 18.83
N ILE A 274 10.18 6.67 19.74
CA ILE A 274 8.73 6.81 19.62
C ILE A 274 8.38 7.71 18.44
N GLY A 275 9.02 8.87 18.33
CA GLY A 275 8.84 9.76 17.18
C GLY A 275 9.19 9.09 15.85
N PHE A 276 10.26 8.29 15.82
CA PHE A 276 10.65 7.52 14.64
C PHE A 276 9.62 6.44 14.27
N ARG A 277 9.06 5.72 15.25
CA ARG A 277 7.94 4.78 15.02
C ARG A 277 6.73 5.51 14.44
N SER A 278 6.32 6.63 15.02
CA SER A 278 5.22 7.46 14.51
C SER A 278 5.46 7.94 13.09
N PHE A 279 6.71 8.28 12.75
CA PHE A 279 7.10 8.63 11.39
C PHE A 279 6.97 7.45 10.42
N LEU A 280 7.46 6.26 10.78
CA LEU A 280 7.42 5.06 9.92
C LEU A 280 6.01 4.55 9.63
N VAL A 281 5.02 4.81 10.49
CA VAL A 281 3.60 4.48 10.25
C VAL A 281 2.79 5.63 9.63
N SER A 282 3.44 6.75 9.33
CA SER A 282 2.77 7.93 8.76
C SER A 282 2.45 7.76 7.27
N GLN A 283 1.45 8.47 6.75
CA GLN A 283 1.13 8.48 5.32
C GLN A 283 2.33 8.84 4.40
N GLN A 284 3.39 9.46 4.92
CA GLN A 284 4.62 9.74 4.17
C GLN A 284 5.45 8.48 3.90
N GLN A 285 5.34 7.47 4.76
CA GLN A 285 6.07 6.20 4.69
C GLN A 285 5.18 5.05 4.19
N HIS A 286 4.04 5.39 3.59
CA HIS A 286 3.15 4.43 2.95
C HIS A 286 3.81 3.82 1.70
N LEU A 287 3.53 2.53 1.44
CA LEU A 287 4.10 1.77 0.31
C LEU A 287 3.73 2.36 -1.06
N PHE A 288 2.47 2.76 -1.20
CA PHE A 288 1.97 3.50 -2.36
C PHE A 288 2.53 4.92 -2.43
N ASN A 289 3.02 5.31 -3.60
CA ASN A 289 3.58 6.63 -3.86
C ASN A 289 2.55 7.73 -3.62
N ARG A 290 2.78 8.56 -2.60
CA ARG A 290 1.89 9.68 -2.25
C ARG A 290 1.66 10.67 -3.39
N LEU A 291 2.61 10.84 -4.32
CA LEU A 291 2.46 11.74 -5.45
C LEU A 291 1.37 11.25 -6.42
N HIS A 292 1.17 9.94 -6.48
CA HIS A 292 0.17 9.30 -7.32
C HIS A 292 -1.23 9.33 -6.69
N ARG A 293 -1.39 9.80 -5.44
CA ARG A 293 -2.70 10.04 -4.79
C ARG A 293 -3.38 11.31 -5.29
N ARG A 294 -2.74 12.04 -6.21
CA ARG A 294 -3.31 13.17 -6.94
C ARG A 294 -3.18 12.87 -8.42
N VAL A 295 -3.96 13.56 -9.24
CA VAL A 295 -3.81 13.50 -10.69
C VAL A 295 -2.42 14.03 -11.04
N TYR A 296 -1.59 13.18 -11.65
CA TYR A 296 -0.21 13.51 -12.06
C TYR A 296 0.09 13.09 -13.50
N GLN A 297 -0.74 12.21 -14.07
CA GLN A 297 -0.62 11.79 -15.46
C GLN A 297 -1.20 12.86 -16.37
N ASP A 298 -0.76 12.88 -17.63
CA ASP A 298 -1.35 13.74 -18.63
C ASP A 298 -2.82 13.33 -18.86
N MET A 299 -3.75 14.26 -18.63
CA MET A 299 -5.19 14.06 -18.80
C MET A 299 -5.74 14.66 -20.10
N THR A 300 -4.86 15.15 -20.97
CA THR A 300 -5.17 15.84 -22.24
C THR A 300 -5.05 14.94 -23.48
N GLN A 301 -4.67 13.66 -23.31
CA GLN A 301 -4.66 12.69 -24.39
C GLN A 301 -6.10 12.28 -24.75
N PRO A 302 -6.35 11.73 -25.96
CA PRO A 302 -7.65 11.15 -26.31
C PRO A 302 -8.11 10.08 -25.33
N MET A 303 -9.42 9.95 -25.09
CA MET A 303 -9.97 8.91 -24.19
C MET A 303 -9.53 7.48 -24.54
N THR A 304 -9.23 7.18 -25.80
CA THR A 304 -8.70 5.87 -26.22
C THR A 304 -7.38 5.51 -25.56
N ASN A 305 -6.63 6.50 -25.04
CA ASN A 305 -5.35 6.34 -24.36
C ASN A 305 -5.46 6.07 -22.86
N TYR A 306 -6.67 5.91 -22.30
CA TYR A 306 -6.84 5.66 -20.86
C TYR A 306 -7.53 4.32 -20.59
N PHE A 307 -7.12 3.67 -19.51
CA PHE A 307 -7.96 2.69 -18.82
C PHE A 307 -9.04 3.43 -18.02
N ILE A 308 -10.26 2.90 -18.02
CA ILE A 308 -11.44 3.53 -17.43
C ILE A 308 -12.06 2.57 -16.41
N ASN A 309 -12.25 3.05 -15.18
CA ASN A 309 -12.86 2.26 -14.11
C ASN A 309 -14.33 1.97 -14.45
N SER A 310 -14.70 0.70 -14.64
CA SER A 310 -15.96 0.34 -15.31
C SER A 310 -16.71 -0.77 -14.57
N SER A 311 -18.01 -0.58 -14.40
CA SER A 311 -18.93 -1.52 -13.77
C SER A 311 -19.82 -2.21 -14.82
N HIS A 312 -20.07 -3.50 -14.64
CA HIS A 312 -21.02 -4.31 -15.38
C HIS A 312 -22.30 -4.51 -14.54
N ASN A 313 -23.46 -4.46 -15.19
CA ASN A 313 -24.79 -4.58 -14.56
C ASN A 313 -24.87 -3.86 -13.22
N THR A 314 -24.51 -2.57 -13.23
CA THR A 314 -24.26 -1.76 -12.02
C THR A 314 -25.42 -1.75 -11.04
N TYR A 315 -26.66 -1.97 -11.52
CA TYR A 315 -27.86 -2.00 -10.71
C TYR A 315 -27.96 -3.22 -9.78
N LEU A 316 -27.26 -4.33 -10.06
CA LEU A 316 -27.37 -5.58 -9.29
C LEU A 316 -26.58 -5.54 -7.98
N ALA A 317 -27.24 -5.89 -6.88
CA ALA A 317 -26.59 -5.99 -5.56
C ALA A 317 -26.06 -7.40 -5.24
N GLU A 318 -26.50 -8.44 -5.96
CA GLU A 318 -26.14 -9.85 -5.70
C GLU A 318 -25.94 -10.63 -7.03
N ASP A 319 -26.62 -11.77 -7.19
CA ASP A 319 -26.55 -12.64 -8.36
C ASP A 319 -27.31 -12.09 -9.58
N GLN A 320 -27.05 -12.67 -10.75
CA GLN A 320 -27.63 -12.23 -12.04
C GLN A 320 -29.08 -12.69 -12.24
N LEU A 321 -29.63 -13.61 -11.44
CA LEU A 321 -30.90 -14.28 -11.75
C LEU A 321 -32.05 -13.88 -10.83
N LYS A 322 -31.77 -13.59 -9.57
CA LYS A 322 -32.74 -13.34 -8.49
C LYS A 322 -32.34 -12.17 -7.58
N GLY A 323 -31.10 -11.69 -7.69
CA GLY A 323 -30.58 -10.60 -6.87
C GLY A 323 -31.42 -9.31 -6.97
N PRO A 324 -31.47 -8.49 -5.91
CA PRO A 324 -32.19 -7.22 -5.97
C PRO A 324 -31.42 -6.19 -6.79
N SER A 325 -32.15 -5.43 -7.62
CA SER A 325 -31.66 -4.21 -8.26
C SER A 325 -31.83 -3.02 -7.32
N ARG A 326 -30.82 -2.16 -7.21
CA ARG A 326 -30.79 -1.03 -6.27
C ARG A 326 -30.15 0.23 -6.85
N VAL A 327 -30.71 1.39 -6.53
CA VAL A 327 -30.14 2.70 -6.88
C VAL A 327 -28.81 2.93 -6.16
N GLU A 328 -28.68 2.41 -4.93
CA GLU A 328 -27.48 2.54 -4.11
C GLU A 328 -26.24 1.91 -4.75
N CYS A 329 -26.40 0.91 -5.63
CA CYS A 329 -25.27 0.31 -6.32
C CYS A 329 -24.58 1.31 -7.26
N TYR A 330 -25.34 2.20 -7.92
CA TYR A 330 -24.78 3.31 -8.71
C TYR A 330 -24.04 4.31 -7.83
N ILE A 331 -24.63 4.68 -6.69
CA ILE A 331 -24.02 5.61 -5.72
C ILE A 331 -22.69 5.03 -5.21
N SER A 332 -22.69 3.76 -4.84
CA SER A 332 -21.51 3.04 -4.35
C SER A 332 -20.41 3.00 -5.41
N ALA A 333 -20.73 2.58 -6.65
CA ALA A 333 -19.76 2.52 -7.74
C ALA A 333 -19.12 3.88 -8.03
N LEU A 334 -19.92 4.96 -8.11
CA LEU A 334 -19.42 6.32 -8.35
C LEU A 334 -18.54 6.83 -7.20
N LYS A 335 -18.92 6.55 -5.94
CA LYS A 335 -18.09 6.86 -4.75
C LYS A 335 -16.78 6.08 -4.71
N GLN A 336 -16.73 4.90 -5.32
CA GLN A 336 -15.50 4.12 -5.50
C GLN A 336 -14.67 4.57 -6.72
N GLY A 337 -15.05 5.67 -7.40
CA GLY A 337 -14.32 6.22 -8.53
C GLY A 337 -14.64 5.55 -9.87
N CYS A 338 -15.69 4.73 -9.96
CA CYS A 338 -16.17 4.17 -11.23
C CYS A 338 -16.61 5.29 -12.18
N ARG A 339 -16.24 5.21 -13.46
CA ARG A 339 -16.50 6.22 -14.51
C ARG A 339 -17.31 5.67 -15.69
N CYS A 340 -17.65 4.39 -15.69
CA CYS A 340 -18.55 3.80 -16.68
C CYS A 340 -19.53 2.86 -15.97
N VAL A 341 -20.82 3.19 -16.00
CA VAL A 341 -21.90 2.43 -15.34
C VAL A 341 -22.91 1.93 -16.37
N GLU A 342 -23.53 0.79 -16.10
CA GLU A 342 -24.45 0.13 -17.03
C GLU A 342 -25.91 0.26 -16.59
N LEU A 343 -26.81 0.46 -17.56
CA LEU A 343 -28.24 0.64 -17.36
C LEU A 343 -29.01 -0.21 -18.38
N ASP A 344 -29.58 -1.32 -17.92
CA ASP A 344 -30.39 -2.22 -18.74
C ASP A 344 -31.84 -1.76 -18.69
N CYS A 345 -32.26 -1.02 -19.71
CA CYS A 345 -33.49 -0.26 -19.71
C CYS A 345 -34.60 -1.03 -20.41
N TRP A 346 -35.72 -1.24 -19.71
CA TRP A 346 -36.88 -1.98 -20.19
C TRP A 346 -38.17 -1.17 -19.99
N ASP A 347 -39.20 -1.49 -20.77
CA ASP A 347 -40.53 -0.91 -20.59
C ASP A 347 -41.10 -1.26 -19.20
N GLY A 348 -41.54 -0.25 -18.46
CA GLY A 348 -42.34 -0.44 -17.25
C GLY A 348 -43.84 -0.41 -17.52
N ASN A 349 -44.60 -1.07 -16.64
CA ASN A 349 -46.04 -1.29 -16.81
C ASN A 349 -46.87 0.01 -16.77
N ASP A 350 -46.38 1.04 -16.08
CA ASP A 350 -47.06 2.33 -15.92
C ASP A 350 -46.61 3.37 -16.96
N GLY A 351 -45.96 2.91 -18.04
CA GLY A 351 -45.35 3.77 -19.06
C GLY A 351 -44.06 4.45 -18.61
N GLU A 352 -43.51 4.09 -17.45
CA GLU A 352 -42.26 4.61 -16.91
C GLU A 352 -41.10 3.61 -17.14
N PRO A 353 -39.96 4.02 -17.73
CA PRO A 353 -38.84 3.12 -17.97
C PRO A 353 -38.26 2.58 -16.66
N VAL A 354 -37.93 1.29 -16.65
CA VAL A 354 -37.34 0.58 -15.50
C VAL A 354 -35.99 -0.01 -15.86
N ILE A 355 -35.18 -0.29 -14.83
CA ILE A 355 -33.89 -0.97 -14.95
C ILE A 355 -33.94 -2.29 -14.18
N TYR A 356 -33.59 -3.39 -14.85
CA TYR A 356 -33.40 -4.74 -14.30
C TYR A 356 -32.77 -5.68 -15.33
N HIS A 357 -32.38 -6.87 -14.90
CA HIS A 357 -31.86 -7.88 -15.83
C HIS A 357 -33.03 -8.63 -16.50
N GLY A 358 -33.19 -8.42 -17.81
CA GLY A 358 -34.31 -8.94 -18.60
C GLY A 358 -34.56 -10.43 -18.46
N TYR A 359 -35.82 -10.85 -18.48
CA TYR A 359 -36.24 -12.26 -18.41
C TYR A 359 -35.74 -13.03 -17.17
N THR A 360 -35.34 -12.33 -16.11
CA THR A 360 -34.94 -12.91 -14.82
C THR A 360 -35.93 -12.54 -13.69
N PHE A 361 -35.65 -12.99 -12.47
CA PHE A 361 -36.42 -12.67 -11.26
C PHE A 361 -35.84 -11.50 -10.46
N THR A 362 -34.90 -10.75 -11.04
CA THR A 362 -34.32 -9.56 -10.39
C THR A 362 -35.39 -8.48 -10.19
N SER A 363 -35.26 -7.70 -9.11
CA SER A 363 -36.22 -6.61 -8.85
C SER A 363 -36.01 -5.45 -9.84
N LYS A 364 -37.03 -4.60 -9.99
CA LYS A 364 -37.00 -3.45 -10.90
C LYS A 364 -36.82 -2.15 -10.12
N ILE A 365 -36.04 -1.23 -10.67
CA ILE A 365 -35.90 0.15 -10.16
C ILE A 365 -36.27 1.14 -11.27
N LEU A 366 -36.75 2.33 -10.91
CA LEU A 366 -37.13 3.33 -11.90
C LEU A 366 -35.89 3.97 -12.53
N PHE A 367 -35.92 4.16 -13.86
CA PHE A 367 -34.84 4.83 -14.59
C PHE A 367 -34.61 6.25 -14.07
N ILE A 368 -35.69 7.01 -13.79
CA ILE A 368 -35.60 8.39 -13.30
C ILE A 368 -34.86 8.49 -11.95
N ASP A 369 -35.05 7.53 -11.05
CA ASP A 369 -34.37 7.51 -9.75
C ASP A 369 -32.86 7.29 -9.90
N VAL A 370 -32.48 6.40 -10.83
CA VAL A 370 -31.08 6.16 -11.19
C VAL A 370 -30.44 7.41 -11.80
N ILE A 371 -31.13 8.09 -12.72
CA ILE A 371 -30.62 9.34 -13.34
C ILE A 371 -30.45 10.45 -12.30
N ASN A 372 -31.38 10.60 -11.35
CA ASN A 372 -31.24 11.55 -10.24
C ASN A 372 -30.04 11.20 -9.34
N ALA A 373 -29.88 9.92 -8.98
CA ALA A 373 -28.72 9.50 -8.19
C ALA A 373 -27.40 9.76 -8.93
N ILE A 374 -27.32 9.46 -10.23
CA ILE A 374 -26.12 9.73 -11.02
C ILE A 374 -25.83 11.23 -11.05
N LYS A 375 -26.83 12.10 -11.20
CA LYS A 375 -26.65 13.55 -11.16
C LYS A 375 -25.97 14.00 -9.87
N ASP A 376 -26.43 13.50 -8.73
CA ASP A 376 -25.94 13.92 -7.42
C ASP A 376 -24.54 13.38 -7.09
N TYR A 377 -24.19 12.20 -7.62
CA TYR A 377 -22.98 11.47 -7.21
C TYR A 377 -21.89 11.35 -8.29
N ALA A 378 -22.18 11.66 -9.57
CA ALA A 378 -21.25 11.45 -10.68
C ALA A 378 -19.87 12.06 -10.43
N PHE A 379 -19.81 13.26 -9.86
CA PHE A 379 -18.56 14.03 -9.73
C PHE A 379 -18.09 14.28 -8.29
N VAL A 380 -18.63 13.56 -7.31
CA VAL A 380 -18.28 13.73 -5.88
C VAL A 380 -16.82 13.36 -5.59
N THR A 381 -16.31 12.33 -6.26
CA THR A 381 -14.95 11.78 -6.01
C THR A 381 -13.96 12.09 -7.13
N SER A 382 -14.45 12.40 -8.33
CA SER A 382 -13.64 12.69 -9.50
C SER A 382 -14.38 13.65 -10.44
N PRO A 383 -13.73 14.72 -10.95
CA PRO A 383 -14.34 15.65 -11.89
C PRO A 383 -14.32 15.12 -13.34
N TYR A 384 -13.72 13.96 -13.60
CA TYR A 384 -13.58 13.41 -14.95
C TYR A 384 -14.88 12.75 -15.43
N PRO A 385 -15.10 12.63 -16.75
CA PRO A 385 -16.39 12.25 -17.32
C PRO A 385 -16.92 10.92 -16.80
N VAL A 386 -18.25 10.77 -16.80
CA VAL A 386 -18.95 9.52 -16.49
C VAL A 386 -19.72 9.05 -17.72
N THR A 387 -19.51 7.80 -18.13
CA THR A 387 -20.23 7.15 -19.23
C THR A 387 -21.41 6.33 -18.70
N LEU A 388 -22.57 6.51 -19.32
CA LEU A 388 -23.76 5.68 -19.17
C LEU A 388 -23.80 4.67 -20.32
N SER A 389 -23.52 3.40 -20.05
CA SER A 389 -23.68 2.31 -21.01
C SER A 389 -25.13 1.87 -21.01
N ILE A 390 -25.91 2.33 -21.99
CA ILE A 390 -27.33 1.99 -22.11
C ILE A 390 -27.46 0.70 -22.93
N GLU A 391 -28.08 -0.31 -22.32
CA GLU A 391 -28.66 -1.46 -23.02
C GLU A 391 -30.17 -1.21 -23.13
N ASN A 392 -30.68 -1.03 -24.35
CA ASN A 392 -32.01 -0.48 -24.58
C ASN A 392 -32.98 -1.53 -25.13
N HIS A 393 -33.99 -1.85 -24.33
CA HIS A 393 -35.11 -2.75 -24.64
C HIS A 393 -36.48 -2.05 -24.53
N CYS A 394 -36.49 -0.72 -24.50
CA CYS A 394 -37.72 0.07 -24.36
C CYS A 394 -38.42 0.32 -25.71
N SER A 395 -39.73 0.50 -25.67
CA SER A 395 -40.54 1.09 -26.74
C SER A 395 -40.09 2.51 -27.10
N ILE A 396 -40.40 2.99 -28.31
CA ILE A 396 -40.07 4.36 -28.77
C ILE A 396 -40.59 5.44 -27.80
N GLU A 397 -41.79 5.26 -27.26
CA GLU A 397 -42.38 6.20 -26.30
C GLU A 397 -41.54 6.28 -25.01
N GLN A 398 -41.16 5.14 -24.45
CA GLN A 398 -40.35 5.10 -23.23
C GLN A 398 -38.89 5.50 -23.48
N GLN A 399 -38.32 5.23 -24.66
CA GLN A 399 -37.02 5.78 -25.07
C GLN A 399 -37.04 7.32 -25.13
N THR A 400 -38.12 7.90 -25.66
CA THR A 400 -38.32 9.35 -25.69
C THR A 400 -38.38 9.91 -24.26
N LYS A 401 -39.07 9.21 -23.34
CA LYS A 401 -39.04 9.56 -21.91
C LYS A 401 -37.64 9.48 -21.31
N MET A 402 -36.86 8.43 -21.59
CA MET A 402 -35.48 8.31 -21.13
C MET A 402 -34.62 9.49 -21.58
N ALA A 403 -34.71 9.85 -22.87
CA ALA A 403 -33.99 10.99 -23.44
C ALA A 403 -34.38 12.32 -22.78
N ASN A 404 -35.68 12.52 -22.55
CA ASN A 404 -36.21 13.69 -21.85
C ASN A 404 -35.73 13.76 -20.39
N TYR A 405 -35.69 12.63 -19.68
CA TYR A 405 -35.16 12.56 -18.32
C TYR A 405 -33.68 12.90 -18.27
N MET A 406 -32.86 12.29 -19.12
CA MET A 406 -31.43 12.60 -19.19
C MET A 406 -31.20 14.08 -19.50
N THR A 407 -31.85 14.62 -20.55
CA THR A 407 -31.69 16.01 -20.98
C THR A 407 -32.12 17.00 -19.90
N ARG A 408 -33.30 16.80 -19.29
CA ARG A 408 -33.84 17.69 -18.26
C ARG A 408 -33.08 17.62 -16.95
N ILE A 409 -32.71 16.42 -16.49
CA ILE A 409 -32.13 16.22 -15.17
C ILE A 409 -30.64 16.61 -15.17
N PHE A 410 -29.88 16.15 -16.17
CA PHE A 410 -28.46 16.46 -16.28
C PHE A 410 -28.19 17.87 -16.83
N GLY A 411 -29.07 18.40 -17.70
CA GLY A 411 -28.88 19.72 -18.30
C GLY A 411 -27.48 19.84 -18.93
N ASP A 412 -26.73 20.87 -18.53
CA ASP A 412 -25.37 21.12 -19.02
C ASP A 412 -24.35 20.02 -18.70
N MET A 413 -24.65 19.11 -17.76
CA MET A 413 -23.78 17.96 -17.49
C MET A 413 -23.83 16.95 -18.65
N LEU A 414 -24.95 16.84 -19.36
CA LEU A 414 -25.06 15.93 -20.50
C LEU A 414 -24.25 16.49 -21.67
N TYR A 415 -23.27 15.73 -22.16
CA TYR A 415 -22.53 16.10 -23.36
C TYR A 415 -23.30 15.66 -24.58
N CYS A 416 -23.72 16.61 -25.42
CA CYS A 416 -24.34 16.36 -26.72
C CYS A 416 -23.83 17.41 -27.71
N PRO A 417 -22.62 17.22 -28.30
CA PRO A 417 -22.07 18.21 -29.21
C PRO A 417 -22.87 18.24 -30.51
N HIS A 418 -23.03 19.43 -31.10
CA HIS A 418 -23.75 19.61 -32.37
C HIS A 418 -23.09 18.82 -33.51
N ASN A 419 -21.76 18.83 -33.56
CA ASN A 419 -20.95 18.02 -34.44
C ASN A 419 -20.07 17.10 -33.59
N MET A 420 -20.08 15.81 -33.89
CA MET A 420 -19.18 14.87 -33.25
C MET A 420 -17.73 15.20 -33.64
N PRO A 421 -16.80 15.23 -32.68
CA PRO A 421 -15.42 15.55 -32.96
C PRO A 421 -14.76 14.42 -33.76
N ASP A 422 -13.87 14.80 -34.68
CA ASP A 422 -13.11 13.86 -35.51
C ASP A 422 -12.15 12.99 -34.69
N VAL A 423 -11.78 13.43 -33.48
CA VAL A 423 -10.94 12.68 -32.52
C VAL A 423 -11.69 12.56 -31.20
N THR A 424 -11.49 11.45 -30.47
CA THR A 424 -12.02 11.30 -29.12
C THR A 424 -11.42 12.42 -28.25
N PRO A 425 -12.22 13.32 -27.67
CA PRO A 425 -11.78 14.28 -26.69
C PRO A 425 -11.12 13.60 -25.50
N SER A 426 -10.33 14.40 -24.81
CA SER A 426 -9.65 14.00 -23.60
C SER A 426 -10.57 13.98 -22.38
N PRO A 427 -10.22 13.19 -21.34
CA PRO A 427 -10.89 13.30 -20.04
C PRO A 427 -10.87 14.74 -19.49
N HIS A 428 -9.81 15.52 -19.75
CA HIS A 428 -9.71 16.91 -19.32
C HIS A 428 -10.77 17.82 -19.95
N GLU A 429 -10.99 17.71 -21.26
CA GLU A 429 -12.00 18.50 -21.98
C GLU A 429 -13.43 18.15 -21.56
N LEU A 430 -13.64 16.91 -21.11
CA LEU A 430 -14.94 16.38 -20.73
C LEU A 430 -15.18 16.41 -19.20
N LYS A 431 -14.46 17.25 -18.46
CA LYS A 431 -14.69 17.38 -17.02
C LYS A 431 -16.14 17.78 -16.72
N ASN A 432 -16.71 17.13 -15.71
CA ASN A 432 -18.10 17.28 -15.26
C ASN A 432 -19.14 16.96 -16.34
N LYS A 433 -18.76 16.15 -17.34
CA LYS A 433 -19.66 15.71 -18.41
C LYS A 433 -20.10 14.26 -18.26
N ILE A 434 -21.36 14.02 -18.58
CA ILE A 434 -21.98 12.71 -18.68
C ILE A 434 -22.07 12.36 -20.16
N LEU A 435 -21.54 11.20 -20.53
CA LEU A 435 -21.53 10.65 -21.88
C LEU A 435 -22.54 9.52 -21.95
N VAL A 436 -23.28 9.40 -23.06
CA VAL A 436 -24.20 8.28 -23.28
C VAL A 436 -23.61 7.36 -24.34
N LYS A 437 -23.41 6.08 -23.98
CA LYS A 437 -23.06 5.00 -24.90
C LYS A 437 -24.33 4.26 -25.30
N GLY A 438 -24.53 4.12 -26.60
CA GLY A 438 -25.71 3.46 -27.16
C GLY A 438 -25.69 3.39 -28.69
N LYS A 439 -26.79 2.92 -29.28
CA LYS A 439 -26.98 2.93 -30.73
C LYS A 439 -27.35 4.34 -31.21
N LYS A 440 -26.86 4.71 -32.39
CA LYS A 440 -27.08 6.04 -32.99
C LYS A 440 -27.38 5.89 -34.48
N PHE A 441 -28.32 6.68 -34.98
CA PHE A 441 -28.60 6.77 -36.41
C PHE A 441 -27.36 7.21 -37.20
N LYS A 442 -27.27 6.79 -38.46
CA LYS A 442 -26.26 7.31 -39.38
C LYS A 442 -26.65 8.76 -39.71
N ALA A 443 -25.67 9.66 -39.81
CA ALA A 443 -25.96 11.04 -40.19
C ALA A 443 -26.57 11.06 -41.59
N GLN A 444 -27.81 11.55 -41.72
CA GLN A 444 -28.52 11.60 -43.00
C GLN A 444 -27.89 12.64 -43.95
N THR A 445 -27.55 12.20 -45.15
CA THR A 445 -27.68 13.04 -46.35
C THR A 445 -29.15 13.05 -46.75
N SER A 446 -29.90 14.04 -46.26
CA SER A 446 -31.23 14.48 -46.72
C SER A 446 -32.24 13.40 -47.21
N GLY A 447 -33.24 13.11 -46.37
CA GLY A 447 -34.59 12.74 -46.82
C GLY A 447 -34.93 11.26 -46.76
N ASP A 448 -35.38 10.79 -45.59
CA ASP A 448 -36.63 10.04 -45.36
C ASP A 448 -36.63 9.56 -43.90
N ASP A 449 -37.79 9.65 -43.25
CA ASP A 449 -38.00 9.26 -41.86
C ASP A 449 -37.91 7.71 -41.71
N GLU A 450 -37.26 7.26 -40.63
CA GLU A 450 -37.06 5.86 -40.19
C GLU A 450 -35.78 5.14 -40.69
N ASP A 451 -34.62 5.54 -40.17
CA ASP A 451 -33.39 4.74 -40.31
C ASP A 451 -33.40 3.52 -39.37
N GLU A 452 -33.35 2.29 -39.92
CA GLU A 452 -33.30 1.04 -39.16
C GLU A 452 -31.90 0.80 -38.53
N VAL A 453 -31.83 0.32 -37.27
CA VAL A 453 -30.57 -0.09 -36.59
C VAL A 453 -30.60 -1.58 -36.23
N THR A 454 -29.55 -2.32 -36.63
CA THR A 454 -29.46 -3.77 -36.41
C THR A 454 -29.10 -4.11 -34.95
N ASP A 455 -29.60 -5.25 -34.47
CA ASP A 455 -29.35 -5.78 -33.13
C ASP A 455 -28.27 -6.85 -33.09
N GLU A 456 -27.02 -6.41 -33.27
CA GLU A 456 -25.88 -7.32 -33.35
C GLU A 456 -25.18 -7.56 -32.01
N ASP A 457 -25.48 -6.75 -30.97
CA ASP A 457 -24.90 -6.89 -29.62
C ASP A 457 -25.43 -8.14 -28.88
N GLU A 458 -26.67 -8.59 -29.15
CA GLU A 458 -27.26 -9.82 -28.57
C GLU A 458 -26.71 -11.13 -29.17
N SER A 459 -26.06 -11.07 -30.34
CA SER A 459 -25.67 -12.27 -31.10
C SER A 459 -24.41 -12.97 -30.60
N ALA A 460 -23.70 -12.38 -29.63
CA ALA A 460 -22.40 -12.88 -29.17
C ALA A 460 -22.47 -14.12 -28.25
N GLU A 461 -23.66 -14.48 -27.73
CA GLU A 461 -23.84 -15.59 -26.78
C GLU A 461 -24.57 -16.82 -27.35
N ALA A 462 -25.05 -16.79 -28.60
CA ALA A 462 -25.72 -17.94 -29.21
C ALA A 462 -24.71 -18.99 -29.73
N ASN A 463 -24.85 -20.25 -29.30
CA ASN A 463 -24.16 -21.39 -29.91
C ASN A 463 -24.37 -21.39 -31.43
N GLN A 464 -23.30 -21.55 -32.22
CA GLN A 464 -23.33 -21.55 -33.69
C GLN A 464 -24.34 -22.54 -34.29
N ASP A 465 -24.72 -23.60 -33.56
CA ASP A 465 -25.69 -24.60 -33.99
C ASP A 465 -27.17 -24.18 -33.83
N GLN A 466 -27.49 -23.16 -33.01
CA GLN A 466 -28.86 -22.62 -32.87
C GLN A 466 -29.13 -21.42 -33.79
N VAL A 467 -28.10 -20.85 -34.42
CA VAL A 467 -28.19 -19.66 -35.29
C VAL A 467 -29.00 -19.93 -36.56
N LYS A 468 -29.15 -21.18 -37.00
CA LYS A 468 -29.88 -21.50 -38.24
C LYS A 468 -31.40 -21.47 -38.13
N THR A 469 -32.00 -21.33 -36.95
CA THR A 469 -33.47 -21.46 -36.79
C THR A 469 -34.17 -20.23 -36.22
N LYS A 470 -33.45 -19.16 -35.89
CA LYS A 470 -34.02 -17.89 -35.38
C LYS A 470 -33.49 -16.63 -36.10
N GLN A 471 -33.14 -16.72 -37.38
CA GLN A 471 -32.95 -15.53 -38.23
C GLN A 471 -34.31 -14.97 -38.68
N ALA A 472 -35.11 -14.50 -37.73
CA ALA A 472 -35.98 -13.36 -37.96
C ALA A 472 -35.27 -12.19 -37.28
N GLU A 473 -34.68 -11.31 -38.08
CA GLU A 473 -33.99 -10.09 -37.64
C GLU A 473 -34.86 -9.36 -36.61
N ALA A 474 -34.45 -9.36 -35.34
CA ALA A 474 -35.08 -8.54 -34.33
C ALA A 474 -34.70 -7.07 -34.64
N LYS A 475 -35.61 -6.38 -35.32
CA LYS A 475 -35.46 -4.98 -35.71
C LYS A 475 -35.65 -4.11 -34.47
N LEU A 476 -34.60 -3.41 -34.04
CA LEU A 476 -34.71 -2.45 -32.94
C LEU A 476 -35.19 -1.11 -33.49
N HIS A 477 -36.35 -0.67 -33.00
CA HIS A 477 -36.83 0.69 -33.24
C HIS A 477 -36.12 1.63 -32.26
N LEU A 478 -35.36 2.61 -32.77
CA LEU A 478 -34.64 3.63 -31.98
C LEU A 478 -35.36 4.98 -32.10
N SER A 479 -35.54 5.70 -30.99
CA SER A 479 -36.10 7.06 -31.03
C SER A 479 -35.02 8.08 -31.43
N SER A 480 -35.44 9.12 -32.16
CA SER A 480 -34.56 10.22 -32.56
C SER A 480 -33.96 10.95 -31.37
N GLU A 481 -34.77 11.12 -30.33
CA GLU A 481 -34.45 11.79 -29.09
C GLU A 481 -33.36 11.03 -28.33
N LEU A 482 -33.49 9.71 -28.19
CA LEU A 482 -32.45 8.89 -27.55
C LEU A 482 -31.17 8.88 -28.40
N SER A 483 -31.27 8.68 -29.71
CA SER A 483 -30.13 8.73 -30.65
C SER A 483 -29.35 10.05 -30.55
N ASN A 484 -30.05 11.17 -30.37
CA ASN A 484 -29.43 12.50 -30.23
C ASN A 484 -28.65 12.66 -28.92
N THR A 485 -29.03 11.95 -27.85
CA THR A 485 -28.25 11.94 -26.60
C THR A 485 -26.95 11.13 -26.69
N VAL A 486 -26.85 10.19 -27.64
CA VAL A 486 -25.71 9.27 -27.75
C VAL A 486 -24.47 10.01 -28.25
N THR A 487 -23.41 9.95 -27.45
CA THR A 487 -22.07 10.44 -27.80
C THR A 487 -21.09 9.33 -28.09
N MET A 488 -21.25 8.18 -27.43
CA MET A 488 -20.39 7.01 -27.61
C MET A 488 -21.14 5.97 -28.42
N LYS A 489 -20.80 5.87 -29.70
CA LYS A 489 -21.55 5.03 -30.64
C LYS A 489 -21.15 3.57 -30.46
N SER A 490 -22.11 2.71 -30.11
CA SER A 490 -21.95 1.27 -30.21
C SER A 490 -21.81 0.86 -31.67
N VAL A 491 -20.75 0.12 -32.01
CA VAL A 491 -20.55 -0.44 -33.36
C VAL A 491 -20.25 -1.92 -33.29
N ALA A 492 -20.72 -2.67 -34.30
CA ALA A 492 -20.49 -4.10 -34.39
C ALA A 492 -19.01 -4.43 -34.65
N PHE A 493 -18.51 -5.48 -34.00
CA PHE A 493 -17.16 -5.97 -34.24
C PHE A 493 -17.09 -6.82 -35.51
N LYS A 494 -16.39 -6.34 -36.53
CA LYS A 494 -16.21 -7.03 -37.82
C LYS A 494 -14.83 -7.67 -38.01
N GLY A 495 -13.98 -7.61 -36.99
CA GLY A 495 -12.61 -8.14 -36.99
C GLY A 495 -11.57 -7.05 -36.73
N LEU A 496 -10.35 -7.45 -36.37
CA LEU A 496 -9.27 -6.51 -36.00
C LEU A 496 -8.77 -5.65 -37.16
N GLN A 497 -9.00 -6.09 -38.40
CA GLN A 497 -8.63 -5.33 -39.61
C GLN A 497 -9.66 -4.25 -39.97
N ASP A 498 -10.89 -4.35 -39.46
CA ASP A 498 -11.96 -3.38 -39.69
C ASP A 498 -12.02 -2.39 -38.53
N ILE A 499 -11.03 -1.50 -38.47
CA ILE A 499 -11.01 -0.40 -37.50
C ILE A 499 -12.10 0.58 -37.92
N PRO A 500 -13.07 0.92 -37.04
CA PRO A 500 -14.11 1.87 -37.35
C PRO A 500 -13.50 3.22 -37.78
N THR A 501 -13.56 3.51 -39.07
CA THR A 501 -13.08 4.76 -39.68
C THR A 501 -14.29 5.59 -40.13
N GLY A 502 -14.45 6.81 -39.61
CA GLY A 502 -15.57 7.69 -39.96
C GLY A 502 -15.81 8.81 -38.93
N ASN A 503 -16.63 9.80 -39.30
CA ASN A 503 -16.93 10.98 -38.47
C ASN A 503 -17.40 10.58 -37.06
N GLY A 504 -16.67 11.03 -36.03
CA GLY A 504 -16.95 10.76 -34.62
C GLY A 504 -16.12 9.62 -34.04
N ASN A 505 -14.92 9.91 -33.54
CA ASN A 505 -13.97 8.94 -32.93
C ASN A 505 -14.40 8.39 -31.55
N PHE A 506 -15.69 8.30 -31.26
CA PHE A 506 -16.21 7.66 -30.04
C PHE A 506 -16.86 6.31 -30.34
N ASN A 507 -16.29 5.55 -31.26
CA ASN A 507 -16.78 4.21 -31.55
C ASN A 507 -16.37 3.27 -30.41
N VAL A 508 -17.36 2.54 -29.90
CA VAL A 508 -17.20 1.53 -28.85
C VAL A 508 -17.61 0.18 -29.41
N VAL A 509 -16.72 -0.79 -29.28
CA VAL A 509 -17.04 -2.19 -29.54
C VAL A 509 -17.16 -2.93 -28.22
N SER A 510 -18.24 -3.68 -28.06
CA SER A 510 -18.45 -4.58 -26.93
C SER A 510 -18.07 -6.02 -27.29
N LEU A 511 -17.23 -6.67 -26.48
CA LEU A 511 -16.83 -8.06 -26.65
C LEU A 511 -16.92 -8.81 -25.32
N VAL A 512 -17.61 -9.96 -25.30
CA VAL A 512 -17.62 -10.85 -24.14
C VAL A 512 -16.21 -11.36 -23.80
N GLU A 513 -15.92 -11.55 -22.50
CA GLU A 513 -14.58 -11.89 -21.97
C GLU A 513 -13.84 -12.97 -22.76
N LYS A 514 -14.52 -14.05 -23.19
CA LYS A 514 -13.91 -15.19 -23.87
C LYS A 514 -13.46 -14.85 -25.29
N LYS A 515 -14.17 -13.94 -25.95
CA LYS A 515 -13.87 -13.52 -27.33
C LYS A 515 -12.64 -12.63 -27.35
N ILE A 516 -12.60 -11.61 -26.48
CA ILE A 516 -11.45 -10.70 -26.41
C ILE A 516 -10.20 -11.39 -25.84
N GLN A 517 -10.34 -12.29 -24.86
CA GLN A 517 -9.20 -13.06 -24.35
C GLN A 517 -8.51 -13.84 -25.48
N LYS A 518 -9.28 -14.54 -26.31
CA LYS A 518 -8.73 -15.28 -27.46
C LYS A 518 -7.97 -14.37 -28.43
N LEU A 519 -8.51 -13.18 -28.72
CA LEU A 519 -7.84 -12.21 -29.60
C LEU A 519 -6.55 -11.66 -28.98
N ILE A 520 -6.52 -11.41 -27.67
CA ILE A 520 -5.32 -10.97 -26.96
C ILE A 520 -4.26 -12.09 -27.00
N ASP A 521 -4.66 -13.33 -26.73
CA ASP A 521 -3.73 -14.47 -26.70
C ASP A 521 -3.13 -14.76 -28.09
N SER A 522 -3.89 -14.56 -29.17
CA SER A 522 -3.44 -14.86 -30.53
C SER A 522 -2.82 -13.68 -31.28
N GLU A 523 -3.32 -12.46 -31.06
CA GLU A 523 -3.06 -11.30 -31.93
C GLU A 523 -2.93 -9.98 -31.14
N ILE A 524 -2.26 -9.99 -29.97
CA ILE A 524 -2.14 -8.84 -29.06
C ILE A 524 -1.75 -7.51 -29.75
N GLU A 525 -0.85 -7.55 -30.74
CA GLU A 525 -0.42 -6.35 -31.47
C GLU A 525 -1.57 -5.72 -32.26
N SER A 526 -2.37 -6.56 -32.92
CA SER A 526 -3.55 -6.13 -33.68
C SER A 526 -4.63 -5.58 -32.75
N VAL A 527 -4.80 -6.18 -31.56
CA VAL A 527 -5.71 -5.64 -30.52
C VAL A 527 -5.21 -4.28 -30.05
N CYS A 528 -3.92 -4.12 -29.77
CA CYS A 528 -3.37 -2.84 -29.32
C CYS A 528 -3.56 -1.73 -30.36
N LYS A 529 -3.26 -2.01 -31.64
CA LYS A 529 -3.54 -1.09 -32.77
C LYS A 529 -5.02 -0.71 -32.85
N TYR A 530 -5.92 -1.66 -32.67
CA TYR A 530 -7.35 -1.41 -32.63
C TYR A 530 -7.73 -0.44 -31.50
N THR A 531 -7.19 -0.66 -30.30
CA THR A 531 -7.49 0.16 -29.11
C THR A 531 -6.87 1.56 -29.13
N GLN A 532 -5.98 1.87 -30.08
CA GLN A 532 -5.48 3.23 -30.29
C GLN A 532 -6.53 4.12 -30.95
N SER A 533 -7.39 3.53 -31.80
CA SER A 533 -8.38 4.26 -32.60
C SER A 533 -9.83 4.11 -32.11
N ALA A 534 -10.12 3.03 -31.39
CA ALA A 534 -11.46 2.74 -30.87
C ALA A 534 -11.42 2.27 -29.41
N LEU A 535 -12.56 2.39 -28.74
CA LEU A 535 -12.73 1.88 -27.38
C LEU A 535 -13.22 0.43 -27.44
N ILE A 536 -12.57 -0.46 -26.69
CA ILE A 536 -13.09 -1.81 -26.44
C ILE A 536 -13.70 -1.86 -25.04
N ARG A 537 -14.98 -2.22 -24.99
CA ARG A 537 -15.68 -2.64 -23.79
C ARG A 537 -15.66 -4.16 -23.70
N THR A 538 -15.23 -4.69 -22.56
CA THR A 538 -15.31 -6.11 -22.24
C THR A 538 -16.09 -6.33 -20.95
N TYR A 539 -16.83 -7.43 -20.90
CA TYR A 539 -17.80 -7.72 -19.84
C TYR A 539 -17.88 -9.23 -19.55
N PRO A 540 -18.34 -9.63 -18.34
CA PRO A 540 -18.47 -11.01 -17.95
C PRO A 540 -19.44 -11.79 -18.85
N ALA A 541 -19.18 -13.06 -19.12
CA ALA A 541 -20.10 -13.90 -19.90
C ALA A 541 -21.37 -14.23 -19.12
N GLY A 542 -22.52 -14.35 -19.80
CA GLY A 542 -23.82 -14.70 -19.19
C GLY A 542 -23.83 -16.04 -18.43
N THR A 543 -22.85 -16.92 -18.66
CA THR A 543 -22.66 -18.14 -17.86
C THR A 543 -22.27 -17.87 -16.39
N ARG A 544 -21.78 -16.67 -16.06
CA ARG A 544 -21.39 -16.24 -14.71
C ARG A 544 -22.60 -15.75 -13.91
N THR A 545 -23.56 -16.67 -13.74
CA THR A 545 -24.83 -16.37 -13.06
C THR A 545 -24.65 -15.98 -11.59
N ASP A 546 -23.52 -16.36 -10.98
CA ASP A 546 -23.09 -16.01 -9.62
C ASP A 546 -22.45 -14.61 -9.52
N SER A 547 -22.44 -13.83 -10.61
CA SER A 547 -21.78 -12.53 -10.69
C SER A 547 -20.25 -12.61 -10.50
N SER A 548 -19.61 -13.76 -10.72
CA SER A 548 -18.14 -13.87 -10.71
C SER A 548 -17.49 -12.96 -11.77
N ASN A 549 -16.23 -12.60 -11.56
CA ASN A 549 -15.47 -11.74 -12.46
C ASN A 549 -14.42 -12.53 -13.26
N TYR A 550 -14.01 -11.98 -14.40
CA TYR A 550 -12.87 -12.47 -15.19
C TYR A 550 -11.63 -11.65 -14.86
N ASN A 551 -10.44 -12.20 -15.18
CA ASN A 551 -9.17 -11.51 -14.95
C ASN A 551 -9.08 -10.19 -15.74
N PRO A 552 -9.12 -9.02 -15.07
CA PRO A 552 -9.10 -7.74 -15.75
C PRO A 552 -7.70 -7.36 -16.26
N VAL A 553 -6.64 -7.93 -15.66
CA VAL A 553 -5.25 -7.61 -15.99
C VAL A 553 -4.87 -8.06 -17.39
N ALA A 554 -5.39 -9.22 -17.82
CA ALA A 554 -5.22 -9.68 -19.20
C ALA A 554 -5.81 -8.68 -20.20
N MET A 555 -7.01 -8.16 -19.93
CA MET A 555 -7.69 -7.19 -20.80
C MET A 555 -6.97 -5.84 -20.85
N TRP A 556 -6.52 -5.33 -19.70
CA TRP A 556 -5.72 -4.10 -19.65
C TRP A 556 -4.37 -4.28 -20.36
N SER A 557 -3.75 -5.45 -20.24
CA SER A 557 -2.49 -5.75 -20.96
C SER A 557 -2.67 -5.81 -22.48
N GLY A 558 -3.88 -6.11 -22.95
CA GLY A 558 -4.27 -5.98 -24.37
C GLY A 558 -4.74 -4.58 -24.77
N GLY A 559 -4.71 -3.59 -23.87
CA GLY A 559 -5.11 -2.21 -24.17
C GLY A 559 -6.62 -1.92 -24.09
N CYS A 560 -7.45 -2.85 -23.61
CA CYS A 560 -8.88 -2.59 -23.44
C CYS A 560 -9.12 -1.49 -22.40
N GLN A 561 -9.93 -0.49 -22.74
CA GLN A 561 -10.18 0.69 -21.90
C GLN A 561 -11.29 0.44 -20.89
N VAL A 562 -12.41 -0.14 -21.33
CA VAL A 562 -13.65 -0.30 -20.56
C VAL A 562 -13.76 -1.77 -20.15
N VAL A 563 -12.99 -2.15 -19.13
CA VAL A 563 -12.98 -3.51 -18.57
C VAL A 563 -14.01 -3.57 -17.44
N ALA A 564 -15.25 -3.90 -17.79
CA ALA A 564 -16.39 -3.85 -16.87
C ALA A 564 -16.43 -5.10 -15.98
N LEU A 565 -16.53 -4.89 -14.66
CA LEU A 565 -16.62 -5.94 -13.64
C LEU A 565 -17.91 -5.81 -12.82
N ASN A 566 -18.37 -6.92 -12.25
CA ASN A 566 -19.46 -6.97 -11.27
C ASN A 566 -18.96 -6.42 -9.92
N PHE A 567 -19.33 -5.19 -9.58
CA PHE A 567 -18.83 -4.47 -8.40
C PHE A 567 -19.32 -5.05 -7.06
N GLN A 568 -20.46 -5.72 -7.08
CA GLN A 568 -21.05 -6.37 -5.90
C GLN A 568 -20.29 -7.63 -5.47
N THR A 569 -19.46 -8.20 -6.35
CA THR A 569 -18.74 -9.45 -6.10
C THR A 569 -17.31 -9.15 -5.69
N GLY A 570 -17.08 -9.11 -4.38
CA GLY A 570 -15.72 -9.09 -3.83
C GLY A 570 -14.92 -10.31 -4.26
N GLY A 571 -13.62 -10.13 -4.51
CA GLY A 571 -12.75 -11.18 -5.04
C GLY A 571 -11.44 -10.60 -5.57
N GLU A 572 -10.55 -11.47 -6.05
CA GLU A 572 -9.24 -11.07 -6.57
C GLU A 572 -9.36 -10.00 -7.67
N GLU A 573 -10.31 -10.16 -8.58
CA GLU A 573 -10.51 -9.28 -9.74
C GLU A 573 -10.92 -7.86 -9.30
N MET A 574 -11.83 -7.75 -8.33
CA MET A 574 -12.22 -6.45 -7.76
C MET A 574 -11.09 -5.81 -6.94
N GLN A 575 -10.30 -6.62 -6.23
CA GLN A 575 -9.11 -6.15 -5.50
C GLN A 575 -8.08 -5.55 -6.48
N LEU A 576 -7.88 -6.20 -7.63
CA LEU A 576 -7.00 -5.72 -8.70
C LEU A 576 -7.52 -4.42 -9.32
N LEU A 577 -8.84 -4.29 -9.52
CA LEU A 577 -9.50 -3.07 -9.98
C LEU A 577 -9.28 -1.91 -8.99
N HIS A 578 -9.53 -2.12 -7.69
CA HIS A 578 -9.26 -1.10 -6.67
C HIS A 578 -7.79 -0.66 -6.65
N GLY A 579 -6.86 -1.63 -6.70
CA GLY A 579 -5.43 -1.33 -6.73
C GLY A 579 -4.98 -0.53 -7.95
N LYS A 580 -5.47 -0.90 -9.15
CA LYS A 580 -5.13 -0.19 -10.38
C LYS A 580 -5.61 1.26 -10.36
N PHE A 581 -6.85 1.48 -9.97
CA PHE A 581 -7.46 2.82 -10.00
C PHE A 581 -7.19 3.66 -8.76
N LEU A 582 -6.50 3.13 -7.74
CA LEU A 582 -5.88 3.96 -6.70
C LEU A 582 -4.85 4.95 -7.29
N ASP A 583 -4.25 4.60 -8.44
CA ASP A 583 -3.34 5.46 -9.19
C ASP A 583 -4.04 6.72 -9.74
N ASN A 584 -3.22 7.72 -10.05
CA ASN A 584 -3.66 8.97 -10.67
C ASN A 584 -4.80 9.67 -9.91
N GLY A 585 -4.72 9.64 -8.57
CA GLY A 585 -5.62 10.33 -7.65
C GLY A 585 -7.02 9.75 -7.54
N ASN A 586 -7.19 8.45 -7.77
CA ASN A 586 -8.50 7.80 -7.80
C ASN A 586 -9.50 8.50 -8.74
N SER A 587 -8.97 9.04 -9.84
CA SER A 587 -9.77 9.77 -10.83
C SER A 587 -10.69 8.85 -11.64
N GLY A 588 -10.45 7.53 -11.59
CA GLY A 588 -11.09 6.53 -12.43
C GLY A 588 -10.55 6.46 -13.87
N TYR A 589 -9.51 7.23 -14.17
CA TYR A 589 -8.78 7.24 -15.45
C TYR A 589 -7.28 7.06 -15.20
N VAL A 590 -6.67 6.07 -15.86
CA VAL A 590 -5.23 5.81 -15.81
C VAL A 590 -4.69 5.78 -17.23
N LEU A 591 -3.73 6.64 -17.54
CA LEU A 591 -3.10 6.71 -18.86
C LEU A 591 -2.42 5.36 -19.17
N LYS A 592 -2.65 4.85 -20.37
CA LYS A 592 -1.99 3.63 -20.85
C LYS A 592 -0.47 3.87 -20.96
N PRO A 593 0.36 2.85 -20.72
CA PRO A 593 1.79 2.96 -20.98
C PRO A 593 2.11 3.03 -22.48
N GLN A 594 3.32 3.51 -22.79
CA GLN A 594 3.76 3.71 -24.16
C GLN A 594 3.83 2.40 -24.97
N CYS A 595 4.07 1.25 -24.31
CA CYS A 595 4.07 -0.05 -24.97
C CYS A 595 2.70 -0.46 -25.56
N LEU A 596 1.60 0.20 -25.14
CA LEU A 596 0.26 0.00 -25.71
C LEU A 596 -0.14 1.11 -26.68
N MET A 597 0.43 2.31 -26.54
CA MET A 597 0.08 3.49 -27.33
C MET A 597 0.98 3.73 -28.55
N GLY A 598 2.19 3.16 -28.55
CA GLY A 598 3.14 3.31 -29.66
C GLY A 598 2.98 2.24 -30.74
N ASP A 599 3.87 2.28 -31.73
CA ASP A 599 3.94 1.28 -32.82
C ASP A 599 4.89 0.10 -32.51
N ASN A 600 5.62 0.16 -31.39
CA ASN A 600 6.55 -0.88 -30.98
C ASN A 600 5.95 -1.76 -29.87
N PHE A 601 5.51 -2.95 -30.25
CA PHE A 601 4.92 -3.95 -29.35
C PHE A 601 5.90 -5.04 -28.91
N GLU A 602 7.22 -4.88 -29.11
CA GLU A 602 8.24 -5.86 -28.70
C GLU A 602 8.12 -6.24 -27.21
N ALA A 603 7.81 -5.24 -26.37
CA ALA A 603 7.58 -5.42 -24.95
C ALA A 603 6.33 -6.26 -24.64
N LEU A 604 5.44 -6.53 -25.58
CA LEU A 604 4.25 -7.37 -25.36
C LEU A 604 4.50 -8.82 -25.81
N VAL A 605 5.16 -9.00 -26.96
CA VAL A 605 5.37 -10.32 -27.58
C VAL A 605 6.61 -11.08 -27.08
N GLY A 606 7.46 -10.48 -26.25
CA GLY A 606 8.52 -11.19 -25.52
C GLY A 606 9.76 -11.54 -26.34
N ASN A 607 9.94 -10.97 -27.53
CA ASN A 607 11.10 -11.24 -28.38
C ASN A 607 12.40 -10.61 -27.88
N ARG A 608 12.33 -9.64 -26.95
CA ARG A 608 13.48 -9.00 -26.28
C ARG A 608 13.11 -8.61 -24.84
N PRO A 609 14.03 -8.71 -23.86
CA PRO A 609 13.81 -8.16 -22.52
C PRO A 609 13.47 -6.67 -22.59
N SER A 610 12.44 -6.21 -21.89
CA SER A 610 12.13 -4.78 -21.87
C SER A 610 13.33 -3.98 -21.36
N SER A 611 13.58 -2.79 -21.90
CA SER A 611 14.54 -1.83 -21.33
C SER A 611 14.16 -1.38 -19.91
N THR A 612 12.91 -1.66 -19.51
CA THR A 612 12.34 -1.32 -18.21
C THR A 612 12.25 -2.52 -17.27
N ARG A 613 12.88 -3.66 -17.58
CA ARG A 613 12.81 -4.87 -16.73
C ARG A 613 13.35 -4.56 -15.33
N LYS A 614 12.58 -4.89 -14.30
CA LYS A 614 12.92 -4.62 -12.90
C LYS A 614 12.99 -5.91 -12.08
N ARG A 615 13.91 -5.95 -11.11
CA ARG A 615 13.83 -6.85 -9.96
C ARG A 615 13.19 -6.10 -8.81
N LEU A 616 12.03 -6.55 -8.37
CA LEU A 616 11.34 -6.07 -7.19
C LEU A 616 11.65 -7.00 -6.02
N THR A 617 12.35 -6.49 -5.00
CA THR A 617 12.66 -7.23 -3.79
C THR A 617 11.86 -6.67 -2.63
N ILE A 618 11.00 -7.49 -2.03
CA ILE A 618 10.17 -7.13 -0.88
C ILE A 618 10.60 -7.98 0.31
N LYS A 619 11.22 -7.34 1.30
CA LYS A 619 11.50 -7.94 2.59
C LYS A 619 10.32 -7.72 3.52
N VAL A 620 9.53 -8.76 3.76
CA VAL A 620 8.41 -8.75 4.69
C VAL A 620 8.96 -8.83 6.12
N LEU A 621 8.79 -7.76 6.90
CA LEU A 621 9.40 -7.65 8.23
C LEU A 621 8.43 -8.15 9.30
N SER A 622 7.31 -7.48 9.47
CA SER A 622 6.36 -7.74 10.55
C SER A 622 4.95 -7.26 10.20
N GLY A 623 3.96 -7.76 10.93
CA GLY A 623 2.58 -7.30 10.91
C GLY A 623 2.24 -6.64 12.24
N PHE A 624 1.15 -5.88 12.26
CA PHE A 624 0.59 -5.28 13.45
C PHE A 624 -0.92 -5.32 13.38
N GLN A 625 -1.56 -5.85 14.43
CA GLN A 625 -3.00 -5.91 14.63
C GLN A 625 -3.76 -6.49 13.43
N LEU A 626 -3.32 -7.66 12.96
CA LEU A 626 -4.00 -8.37 11.90
C LEU A 626 -5.37 -8.87 12.40
N PRO A 627 -6.44 -8.62 11.65
CA PRO A 627 -7.77 -9.00 12.07
C PRO A 627 -7.95 -10.52 12.00
N LYS A 628 -8.94 -11.02 12.74
CA LYS A 628 -9.37 -12.42 12.63
C LYS A 628 -10.35 -12.56 11.46
N PRO A 629 -10.37 -13.70 10.75
CA PRO A 629 -11.47 -14.05 9.87
C PRO A 629 -12.84 -13.92 10.58
N LYS A 630 -13.89 -13.53 9.84
CA LYS A 630 -15.22 -13.27 10.42
C LYS A 630 -15.85 -14.50 11.08
N ASP A 631 -15.48 -15.70 10.63
CA ASP A 631 -16.00 -16.98 11.11
C ASP A 631 -15.10 -17.66 12.16
N SER A 632 -14.02 -16.99 12.62
CA SER A 632 -13.11 -17.55 13.62
C SER A 632 -13.81 -17.83 14.96
N LYS A 633 -13.42 -18.93 15.61
CA LYS A 633 -13.99 -19.32 16.90
C LYS A 633 -13.52 -18.38 18.01
N LYS A 634 -14.37 -18.21 19.03
CA LYS A 634 -14.02 -17.44 20.22
C LYS A 634 -12.78 -18.05 20.90
N GLY A 635 -11.70 -17.27 21.00
CA GLY A 635 -10.42 -17.68 21.59
C GLY A 635 -9.38 -18.19 20.59
N GLU A 636 -9.71 -18.31 19.32
CA GLU A 636 -8.76 -18.67 18.26
C GLU A 636 -7.79 -17.52 17.99
N VAL A 637 -6.52 -17.85 17.79
CA VAL A 637 -5.46 -16.91 17.45
C VAL A 637 -4.94 -17.32 16.08
N ILE A 638 -4.94 -16.36 15.16
CA ILE A 638 -4.51 -16.61 13.79
C ILE A 638 -3.03 -17.02 13.72
N ASP A 639 -2.72 -17.84 12.72
CA ASP A 639 -1.42 -18.32 12.28
C ASP A 639 -1.03 -17.60 10.96
N PRO A 640 -0.64 -16.30 10.97
CA PRO A 640 -0.63 -15.52 9.75
C PRO A 640 0.59 -15.79 8.86
N PHE A 641 0.36 -15.74 7.54
CA PHE A 641 1.40 -15.61 6.52
C PHE A 641 1.04 -14.55 5.47
N ILE A 642 2.06 -14.02 4.79
CA ILE A 642 1.90 -13.06 3.70
C ILE A 642 2.11 -13.78 2.36
N LYS A 643 1.18 -13.61 1.43
CA LYS A 643 1.34 -14.00 0.01
C LYS A 643 1.44 -12.73 -0.83
N ILE A 644 2.45 -12.66 -1.69
CA ILE A 644 2.63 -11.57 -2.65
C ILE A 644 2.55 -12.15 -4.05
N GLU A 645 1.66 -11.58 -4.85
CA GLU A 645 1.36 -11.99 -6.22
C GLU A 645 1.63 -10.81 -7.15
N ILE A 646 2.36 -11.06 -8.24
CA ILE A 646 2.51 -10.12 -9.36
C ILE A 646 1.52 -10.55 -10.43
N HIS A 647 0.67 -9.62 -10.86
CA HIS A 647 -0.27 -9.79 -11.96
C HIS A 647 0.11 -8.83 -13.08
N GLY A 648 0.35 -9.33 -14.29
CA GLY A 648 0.69 -8.52 -15.45
C GLY A 648 0.52 -9.33 -16.73
N LEU A 649 1.47 -9.21 -17.65
CA LEU A 649 1.60 -10.18 -18.74
C LEU A 649 1.84 -11.58 -18.17
N GLN A 650 1.47 -12.63 -18.91
CA GLN A 650 1.56 -14.02 -18.45
C GLN A 650 2.96 -14.40 -17.91
N ARG A 651 4.03 -13.85 -18.50
CA ARG A 651 5.42 -14.08 -18.06
C ARG A 651 5.85 -13.30 -16.81
N ASP A 652 5.14 -12.22 -16.49
CA ASP A 652 5.34 -11.46 -15.25
C ASP A 652 4.57 -12.08 -14.08
N THR A 653 3.54 -12.87 -14.36
CA THR A 653 2.68 -13.50 -13.35
C THR A 653 3.46 -14.47 -12.47
N GLN A 654 3.55 -14.16 -11.19
CA GLN A 654 4.35 -14.89 -10.20
C GLN A 654 3.72 -14.75 -8.81
N ASP A 655 3.82 -15.77 -7.97
CA ASP A 655 3.45 -15.66 -6.55
C ASP A 655 4.53 -16.24 -5.63
N LYS A 656 4.68 -15.63 -4.45
CA LYS A 656 5.55 -16.12 -3.38
C LYS A 656 4.90 -15.86 -2.03
N LYS A 657 5.17 -16.72 -1.04
CA LYS A 657 4.68 -16.56 0.33
C LYS A 657 5.77 -16.66 1.37
N THR A 658 5.54 -16.04 2.52
CA THR A 658 6.37 -16.20 3.73
C THR A 658 6.07 -17.53 4.41
N SER A 659 6.87 -17.88 5.41
CA SER A 659 6.50 -18.88 6.40
C SER A 659 5.31 -18.41 7.27
N VAL A 660 4.69 -19.36 7.96
CA VAL A 660 3.58 -19.15 8.89
C VAL A 660 4.13 -18.78 10.26
N VAL A 661 3.62 -17.69 10.86
CA VAL A 661 3.89 -17.35 12.25
C VAL A 661 2.76 -17.92 13.11
N LYS A 662 3.08 -18.77 14.08
CA LYS A 662 2.05 -19.44 14.89
C LYS A 662 1.51 -18.58 16.04
N ASN A 663 0.20 -18.62 16.24
CA ASN A 663 -0.58 -18.04 17.32
C ASN A 663 -0.21 -16.58 17.60
N ASN A 664 -0.10 -15.76 16.54
CA ASN A 664 0.28 -14.36 16.69
C ASN A 664 -0.25 -13.49 15.55
N GLY A 665 -1.51 -13.05 15.68
CA GLY A 665 -2.08 -11.99 14.84
C GLY A 665 -1.74 -10.57 15.29
N PHE A 666 -1.27 -10.39 16.52
CA PHE A 666 -1.07 -9.06 17.08
C PHE A 666 0.21 -8.39 16.57
N LYS A 667 1.34 -9.10 16.56
CA LYS A 667 2.64 -8.60 16.08
C LYS A 667 3.51 -9.70 15.47
N PRO A 668 3.06 -10.38 14.40
CA PRO A 668 3.87 -11.40 13.77
C PRO A 668 5.15 -10.81 13.19
N ILE A 669 6.26 -11.55 13.26
CA ILE A 669 7.54 -11.18 12.66
C ILE A 669 7.93 -12.31 11.69
N TRP A 670 8.01 -11.98 10.40
CA TRP A 670 8.46 -12.90 9.35
C TRP A 670 9.95 -12.72 9.06
N ASN A 671 10.38 -11.47 8.82
CA ASN A 671 11.76 -11.12 8.44
C ASN A 671 12.28 -11.92 7.22
N GLU A 672 11.43 -12.12 6.22
CA GLU A 672 11.69 -12.91 5.02
C GLU A 672 11.82 -12.02 3.77
N THR A 673 12.55 -12.47 2.75
CA THR A 673 12.79 -11.70 1.51
C THR A 673 12.22 -12.46 0.33
N LEU A 674 11.26 -11.82 -0.36
CA LEU A 674 10.64 -12.31 -1.59
C LEU A 674 11.15 -11.44 -2.75
N MET A 675 11.53 -12.07 -3.86
CA MET A 675 12.10 -11.40 -5.04
C MET A 675 11.29 -11.73 -6.28
N PHE A 676 10.98 -10.74 -7.10
CA PHE A 676 10.19 -10.90 -8.33
C PHE A 676 10.93 -10.24 -9.48
N GLU A 677 10.98 -10.89 -10.65
CA GLU A 677 11.51 -10.28 -11.87
C GLU A 677 10.32 -9.90 -12.76
N VAL A 678 10.20 -8.61 -13.08
CA VAL A 678 9.06 -8.06 -13.82
C VAL A 678 9.58 -7.43 -15.10
N ASP A 679 9.22 -8.02 -16.24
CA ASP A 679 9.60 -7.58 -17.57
C ASP A 679 8.92 -6.27 -17.93
N VAL A 680 7.61 -6.15 -17.70
CA VAL A 680 6.83 -4.96 -18.06
C VAL A 680 6.16 -4.37 -16.81
N PRO A 681 6.92 -3.71 -15.92
CA PRO A 681 6.41 -3.20 -14.65
C PRO A 681 5.30 -2.14 -14.78
N GLU A 682 5.19 -1.50 -15.94
CA GLU A 682 4.14 -0.54 -16.26
C GLU A 682 2.76 -1.17 -16.50
N LEU A 683 2.69 -2.49 -16.75
CA LEU A 683 1.45 -3.25 -16.85
C LEU A 683 1.17 -4.11 -15.60
N ALA A 684 2.11 -4.16 -14.64
CA ALA A 684 2.05 -5.06 -13.51
C ALA A 684 1.45 -4.42 -12.25
N LEU A 685 0.66 -5.22 -11.53
CA LEU A 685 0.11 -4.96 -10.20
C LEU A 685 0.74 -5.94 -9.21
N ALA A 686 1.09 -5.46 -8.01
CA ALA A 686 1.45 -6.32 -6.89
C ALA A 686 0.25 -6.40 -5.94
N ARG A 687 -0.23 -7.62 -5.69
CA ARG A 687 -1.28 -7.95 -4.73
C ARG A 687 -0.64 -8.61 -3.52
N LEU A 688 -0.72 -7.92 -2.38
CA LEU A 688 -0.18 -8.35 -1.10
C LEU A 688 -1.35 -8.79 -0.22
N THR A 689 -1.40 -10.06 0.15
CA THR A 689 -2.50 -10.64 0.92
C THR A 689 -2.01 -11.28 2.21
N VAL A 690 -2.85 -11.23 3.23
CA VAL A 690 -2.63 -11.85 4.53
C VAL A 690 -3.63 -12.99 4.68
N TRP A 691 -3.14 -14.11 5.14
CA TRP A 691 -3.90 -15.34 5.30
C TRP A 691 -3.67 -15.93 6.68
N ASP A 692 -4.69 -16.55 7.24
CA ASP A 692 -4.61 -17.42 8.41
C ASP A 692 -4.32 -18.85 7.94
N SER A 693 -3.26 -19.47 8.46
CA SER A 693 -2.95 -20.84 8.08
C SER A 693 -3.79 -21.83 8.89
N ASP A 694 -4.56 -22.63 8.17
CA ASP A 694 -5.53 -23.53 8.79
C ASP A 694 -5.29 -24.99 8.43
N ARG A 695 -5.88 -25.91 9.19
CA ARG A 695 -5.60 -27.35 9.00
C ARG A 695 -6.09 -27.88 7.64
N TYR A 696 -7.12 -27.26 7.07
CA TYR A 696 -7.79 -27.73 5.86
C TYR A 696 -7.72 -26.72 4.73
N VAL A 697 -8.14 -25.49 4.97
CA VAL A 697 -8.19 -24.40 3.99
C VAL A 697 -7.71 -23.14 4.69
N ASP A 698 -6.71 -22.46 4.13
CA ASP A 698 -6.23 -21.19 4.66
C ASP A 698 -7.31 -20.10 4.50
N ASP A 699 -7.55 -19.33 5.55
CA ASP A 699 -8.58 -18.29 5.56
C ASP A 699 -8.02 -16.93 5.14
N PHE A 700 -8.72 -16.24 4.25
CA PHE A 700 -8.35 -14.91 3.80
C PHE A 700 -8.62 -13.86 4.90
N ILE A 701 -7.61 -13.05 5.24
CA ILE A 701 -7.73 -11.99 6.24
C ILE A 701 -7.96 -10.64 5.57
N GLY A 702 -7.09 -10.28 4.62
CA GLY A 702 -7.14 -8.98 3.96
C GLY A 702 -6.11 -8.81 2.87
N TYR A 703 -6.25 -7.74 2.09
CA TYR A 703 -5.40 -7.44 0.94
C TYR A 703 -4.93 -5.99 0.90
N PHE A 704 -3.89 -5.76 0.11
CA PHE A 704 -3.49 -4.47 -0.43
C PHE A 704 -2.99 -4.68 -1.85
N VAL A 705 -3.49 -3.92 -2.82
CA VAL A 705 -3.01 -3.98 -4.21
C VAL A 705 -2.41 -2.63 -4.62
N VAL A 706 -1.29 -2.67 -5.34
CA VAL A 706 -0.58 -1.48 -5.82
C VAL A 706 0.08 -1.72 -7.18
N PRO A 707 0.00 -0.77 -8.13
CA PRO A 707 0.80 -0.83 -9.36
C PRO A 707 2.29 -0.89 -9.06
N VAL A 708 3.05 -1.74 -9.75
CA VAL A 708 4.48 -1.94 -9.49
C VAL A 708 5.25 -0.62 -9.62
N ASN A 709 4.87 0.23 -10.59
CA ASN A 709 5.45 1.58 -10.75
C ASN A 709 5.08 2.56 -9.64
N SER A 710 3.99 2.33 -8.92
CA SER A 710 3.53 3.15 -7.78
C SER A 710 4.09 2.71 -6.44
N ILE A 711 4.87 1.61 -6.38
CA ILE A 711 5.57 1.20 -5.15
C ILE A 711 6.75 2.13 -4.87
N VAL A 712 6.95 2.58 -3.64
CA VAL A 712 8.15 3.36 -3.23
C VAL A 712 9.15 2.45 -2.53
N GLU A 713 10.45 2.67 -2.76
CA GLU A 713 11.55 1.95 -2.11
C GLU A 713 11.72 2.33 -0.63
N GLY A 714 12.45 1.49 0.12
CA GLY A 714 12.79 1.66 1.53
C GLY A 714 11.83 0.99 2.51
N TYR A 715 11.89 1.41 3.77
CA TYR A 715 11.03 0.88 4.84
C TYR A 715 9.64 1.50 4.75
N ARG A 716 8.65 0.70 4.36
CA ARG A 716 7.29 1.13 4.10
C ARG A 716 6.28 0.31 4.90
N HIS A 717 5.07 0.84 5.05
CA HIS A 717 3.93 0.06 5.48
C HIS A 717 2.79 0.12 4.48
N PHE A 718 1.87 -0.83 4.58
CA PHE A 718 0.58 -0.77 3.91
C PHE A 718 -0.55 -1.23 4.84
N PRO A 719 -1.75 -0.64 4.72
CA PRO A 719 -2.93 -1.08 5.45
C PRO A 719 -3.51 -2.35 4.81
N LEU A 720 -4.45 -2.98 5.50
CA LEU A 720 -5.23 -4.08 4.94
C LEU A 720 -6.67 -3.65 4.67
N PHE A 721 -7.22 -4.19 3.60
CA PHE A 721 -8.63 -4.10 3.25
C PHE A 721 -9.28 -5.48 3.35
N ASP A 722 -10.53 -5.54 3.80
CA ASP A 722 -11.31 -6.77 3.84
C ASP A 722 -11.77 -7.19 2.42
N LYS A 723 -12.43 -8.34 2.27
CA LYS A 723 -12.83 -8.84 0.93
C LYS A 723 -13.72 -7.88 0.11
N ASN A 724 -14.40 -6.95 0.76
CA ASN A 724 -15.30 -5.98 0.13
C ASN A 724 -14.60 -4.65 -0.19
N GLY A 725 -13.37 -4.46 0.28
CA GLY A 725 -12.62 -3.22 0.10
C GLY A 725 -12.74 -2.22 1.25
N ASP A 726 -13.29 -2.63 2.40
CA ASP A 726 -13.31 -1.82 3.60
C ASP A 726 -11.96 -1.88 4.32
N GLN A 727 -11.41 -0.73 4.72
CA GLN A 727 -10.10 -0.68 5.37
C GLN A 727 -10.18 -1.13 6.84
N TYR A 728 -9.25 -1.98 7.26
CA TYR A 728 -8.95 -2.19 8.68
C TYR A 728 -8.08 -1.03 9.19
N GLU A 729 -8.63 -0.18 10.07
CA GLU A 729 -7.95 1.05 10.52
C GLU A 729 -6.59 0.81 11.19
N GLN A 730 -6.43 -0.35 11.81
CA GLN A 730 -5.31 -0.68 12.70
C GLN A 730 -4.33 -1.70 12.11
N ALA A 731 -4.76 -2.46 11.11
CA ALA A 731 -3.95 -3.52 10.55
C ALA A 731 -2.88 -2.95 9.62
N LEU A 732 -1.62 -3.23 9.92
CA LEU A 732 -0.47 -2.74 9.14
C LEU A 732 0.51 -3.87 8.90
N VAL A 733 1.11 -3.88 7.71
CA VAL A 733 2.25 -4.73 7.40
C VAL A 733 3.45 -3.85 7.09
N PHE A 734 4.57 -4.12 7.76
CA PHE A 734 5.83 -3.42 7.60
C PHE A 734 6.78 -4.20 6.69
N VAL A 735 7.31 -3.53 5.67
CA VAL A 735 8.16 -4.11 4.64
C VAL A 735 9.35 -3.22 4.35
N HIS A 736 10.40 -3.79 3.76
CA HIS A 736 11.48 -3.03 3.13
C HIS A 736 11.54 -3.40 1.64
N VAL A 737 11.51 -2.40 0.77
CA VAL A 737 11.43 -2.60 -0.68
C VAL A 737 12.68 -2.08 -1.39
N THR A 738 13.20 -2.84 -2.34
CA THR A 738 14.20 -2.34 -3.30
C THR A 738 13.77 -2.67 -4.73
N LYS A 739 14.16 -1.79 -5.66
CA LYS A 739 13.95 -1.94 -7.10
C LYS A 739 15.28 -1.82 -7.81
N GLU A 740 15.63 -2.83 -8.60
CA GLU A 740 16.86 -2.86 -9.39
C GLU A 740 16.52 -2.98 -10.87
N ASP A 741 17.19 -2.21 -11.72
CA ASP A 741 17.16 -2.44 -13.16
C ASP A 741 17.92 -3.74 -13.48
N ILE A 742 17.30 -4.64 -14.24
CA ILE A 742 17.98 -5.85 -14.71
C ILE A 742 18.59 -5.54 -16.08
N PRO A 743 19.92 -5.37 -16.18
CA PRO A 743 20.56 -5.08 -17.46
C PRO A 743 20.39 -6.25 -18.43
N HIS A 744 20.27 -5.92 -19.71
CA HIS A 744 20.22 -6.88 -20.80
C HIS A 744 21.50 -7.74 -20.81
N SER A 745 21.41 -9.02 -20.50
CA SER A 745 22.51 -9.94 -20.80
C SER A 745 22.58 -10.08 -22.32
N ARG A 746 23.54 -9.41 -22.96
CA ARG A 746 23.93 -9.75 -24.33
C ARG A 746 24.45 -11.17 -24.29
N HIS A 747 23.61 -12.15 -24.64
CA HIS A 747 24.13 -13.45 -25.04
C HIS A 747 24.92 -13.21 -26.34
N THR A 748 26.25 -13.15 -26.20
CA THR A 748 27.18 -13.38 -27.30
C THR A 748 26.90 -14.79 -27.79
N HIS A 749 26.31 -14.89 -28.98
CA HIS A 749 26.26 -16.12 -29.75
C HIS A 749 27.66 -16.64 -30.07
#